data_AF-A0AAN8L8H7-F1
#
_entry.id   AF-A0AAN8L8H7-F1
#
_cell.length_a   1.000
_cell.length_b   1.000
_cell.length_c   1.000
_cell.angle_alpha   90.00
_cell.angle_beta   90.00
_cell.angle_gamma   90.00
#
_symmetry.space_group_name_H-M   'P 1'
#
loop_
_entity.id
_entity.type
_entity.pdbx_description
1 polymer ?
#
loop_
_entity_poly.entity_id
_entity_poly.type
_entity_poly.pdbx_seq_one_letter_code
_entity_poly.pdbx_strand_id
1 'polypeptide(L)'
;MTVNHPRSGAPCKISPRGASMIIRKVRDQPRTTRQDLVNDLKRAGTTVSKKTISNTLRRHGLKSCSARKVPLLKPAHVQARLKFANDHLDDPEEEWEKVMWSDETKIELFGLNSTCRVWRKKKDEYNPKNTIPTMKHGGGNIILWGCFSAKGTGRLHRIEGRMDGAMYREILANNLLPSVRALKMGRGWVFQHDNDPKHTARATKEWLRWTKFGLLTRALTHNNRNISHHTTSQQLTPMSSHEVSQPKQSRLAEVLQLGSDILPQYKQEAPKTPPHIILHYCTFKTTWDWVILVLTFYTAIMVPYNVSFKTKQNNIVWLVLDSVVDVIFLVDIVLNFHTTFVGPGGEVISDPKLIRMNYLKTWFVIDLLSCLPYDIINAFENVDEGISSLFSSLKVVRLLRLGRVARKLDHYLEYGAAVLVLLVCVFGLVAHWLACIWYSIGDYEVIDEVTNTIKTDSWLYQLAINLGSPYCYNASGSGQWEGGPGKDSLYITSLYFTMTSLTTIGFGNIAPTTDGEKIFSVAMMMVGSLLYATIFGNVTTIFQQMYANTNRYHEMLTNVRDFLKLYQVPNGLSERVMDYIVSTWSMSKGIDTEKVLSICPKDMRADICVHLNRKVFNEHPAFRLASDGCLRSLAGEFQTIHCAPGDLIFHAGESVDTLCFVVSGSLEVIQDDEVIAILGKGDVFGDVFWKETTLAHACANVRALTYCDLHIIKREALLKVLEFYTAFANSFSRNLILTCNLRKRVRLKQ
;
A
#
# COMPACT_ATOMS: atom_id res chain seq x y z
N MET A 1 75.12 -8.80 14.14
CA MET A 1 73.75 -8.24 14.18
C MET A 1 73.76 -6.87 13.50
N THR A 2 73.30 -6.78 12.27
CA THR A 2 73.26 -5.53 11.50
C THR A 2 72.00 -4.73 11.83
N VAL A 3 72.18 -3.50 12.29
CA VAL A 3 71.13 -2.55 12.68
C VAL A 3 70.52 -1.90 11.43
N ASN A 4 69.19 -1.99 11.27
CA ASN A 4 68.47 -1.34 10.18
C ASN A 4 68.29 0.17 10.47
N HIS A 5 68.95 1.02 9.69
CA HIS A 5 68.70 2.46 9.67
C HIS A 5 67.35 2.80 8.99
N PRO A 6 66.62 3.83 9.46
CA PRO A 6 65.36 4.26 8.85
C PRO A 6 65.57 4.77 7.42
N ARG A 7 64.75 4.28 6.48
CA ARG A 7 64.76 4.65 5.06
C ARG A 7 64.60 6.16 4.88
N SER A 8 65.55 6.80 4.22
CA SER A 8 65.50 8.21 3.82
C SER A 8 64.37 8.45 2.81
N GLY A 9 63.29 9.09 3.25
CA GLY A 9 62.20 9.51 2.36
C GLY A 9 62.68 10.50 1.30
N ALA A 10 61.98 10.54 0.15
CA ALA A 10 62.32 11.42 -0.97
C ALA A 10 62.49 12.89 -0.52
N PRO A 11 63.53 13.61 -1.03
CA PRO A 11 63.84 14.96 -0.60
C PRO A 11 62.65 15.92 -0.80
N CYS A 12 62.44 16.81 0.17
CA CYS A 12 61.33 17.76 0.14
C CYS A 12 61.50 18.72 -1.04
N LYS A 13 60.56 18.69 -2.00
CA LYS A 13 60.60 19.54 -3.22
C LYS A 13 60.49 21.05 -2.94
N ILE A 14 60.11 21.46 -1.73
CA ILE A 14 59.99 22.87 -1.33
C ILE A 14 61.13 23.19 -0.36
N SER A 15 61.96 24.17 -0.72
CA SER A 15 63.02 24.66 0.16
C SER A 15 62.44 25.31 1.43
N PRO A 16 63.18 25.34 2.55
CA PRO A 16 62.72 26.00 3.78
C PRO A 16 62.31 27.47 3.54
N ARG A 17 63.04 28.18 2.67
CA ARG A 17 62.72 29.56 2.28
C ARG A 17 61.40 29.66 1.51
N GLY A 18 61.13 28.72 0.60
CA GLY A 18 59.86 28.62 -0.12
C GLY A 18 58.68 28.26 0.79
N ALA A 19 58.90 27.39 1.79
CA ALA A 19 57.89 27.06 2.79
C ALA A 19 57.54 28.27 3.67
N SER A 20 58.53 28.99 4.19
CA SER A 20 58.33 30.21 4.97
C SER A 20 57.60 31.31 4.18
N MET A 21 57.94 31.47 2.90
CA MET A 21 57.26 32.43 2.02
C MET A 21 55.77 32.11 1.88
N ILE A 22 55.42 30.85 1.64
CA ILE A 22 54.02 30.41 1.53
C ILE A 22 53.28 30.59 2.86
N ILE A 23 53.90 30.21 3.99
CA ILE A 23 53.27 30.31 5.31
C ILE A 23 52.98 31.77 5.66
N ARG A 24 53.95 32.66 5.42
CA ARG A 24 53.78 34.10 5.65
C ARG A 24 52.64 34.65 4.79
N LYS A 25 52.61 34.32 3.50
CA LYS A 25 51.55 34.77 2.58
C LYS A 25 50.16 34.28 2.99
N VAL A 26 50.04 33.03 3.47
CA VAL A 26 48.76 32.49 3.96
C VAL A 26 48.34 33.10 5.29
N ARG A 27 49.30 33.49 6.16
CA ARG A 27 48.99 34.17 7.43
C ARG A 27 48.54 35.62 7.20
N ASP A 28 49.20 36.33 6.29
CA ASP A 28 48.87 37.72 5.96
C ASP A 28 47.62 37.83 5.07
N GLN A 29 47.43 36.87 4.16
CA GLN A 29 46.29 36.82 3.24
C GLN A 29 45.65 35.42 3.23
N PRO A 30 44.78 35.11 4.23
CA PRO A 30 44.18 33.78 4.41
C PRO A 30 43.26 33.31 3.26
N ARG A 31 42.92 34.19 2.33
CA ARG A 31 42.08 33.89 1.15
C ARG A 31 42.90 33.42 -0.07
N THR A 32 44.22 33.41 0.01
CA THR A 32 45.11 32.99 -1.09
C THR A 32 44.84 31.53 -1.48
N THR A 33 44.62 31.25 -2.77
CA THR A 33 44.28 29.89 -3.20
C THR A 33 45.53 29.02 -3.32
N ARG A 34 45.34 27.69 -3.28
CA ARG A 34 46.43 26.73 -3.50
C ARG A 34 47.09 26.89 -4.88
N GLN A 35 46.35 27.36 -5.89
CA GLN A 35 46.92 27.58 -7.23
C GLN A 35 47.82 28.80 -7.24
N ASP A 36 47.44 29.86 -6.52
CA ASP A 36 48.26 31.08 -6.43
C ASP A 36 49.60 30.79 -5.77
N LEU A 37 49.61 29.97 -4.70
CA LEU A 37 50.84 29.54 -4.03
C LEU A 37 51.72 28.65 -4.91
N VAL A 38 51.13 27.82 -5.79
CA VAL A 38 51.88 27.06 -6.79
C VAL A 38 52.51 28.02 -7.80
N ASN A 39 51.77 29.03 -8.26
CA ASN A 39 52.26 30.02 -9.22
C ASN A 39 53.38 30.89 -8.62
N ASP A 40 53.27 31.26 -7.34
CA ASP A 40 54.29 32.02 -6.63
C ASP A 40 55.60 31.22 -6.48
N LEU A 41 55.51 29.95 -6.10
CA LEU A 41 56.69 29.09 -6.06
C LEU A 41 57.27 28.84 -7.45
N LYS A 42 56.42 28.72 -8.48
CA LYS A 42 56.87 28.58 -9.86
C LYS A 42 57.62 29.82 -10.34
N ARG A 43 57.18 31.03 -9.96
CA ARG A 43 57.91 32.30 -10.20
C ARG A 43 59.24 32.34 -9.44
N ALA A 44 59.29 31.77 -8.24
CA ALA A 44 60.53 31.61 -7.47
C ALA A 44 61.40 30.42 -7.93
N GLY A 45 61.15 29.86 -9.12
CA GLY A 45 61.96 28.79 -9.72
C GLY A 45 61.66 27.38 -9.24
N THR A 46 60.62 27.16 -8.43
CA THR A 46 60.26 25.85 -7.87
C THR A 46 58.89 25.36 -8.36
N THR A 47 58.88 24.37 -9.25
CA THR A 47 57.63 23.75 -9.73
C THR A 47 57.11 22.67 -8.78
N VAL A 48 55.93 22.89 -8.18
CA VAL A 48 55.30 21.94 -7.26
C VAL A 48 53.82 21.70 -7.54
N SER A 49 53.29 20.58 -7.09
CA SER A 49 51.87 20.26 -7.21
C SER A 49 51.03 20.92 -6.09
N LYS A 50 49.73 21.13 -6.32
CA LYS A 50 48.78 21.57 -5.27
C LYS A 50 48.77 20.66 -4.04
N LYS A 51 49.05 19.36 -4.24
CA LYS A 51 49.09 18.37 -3.16
C LYS A 51 50.34 18.57 -2.29
N THR A 52 51.47 18.93 -2.90
CA THR A 52 52.70 19.31 -2.19
C THR A 52 52.48 20.56 -1.32
N ILE A 53 51.85 21.62 -1.86
CA ILE A 53 51.47 22.81 -1.07
C ILE A 53 50.57 22.44 0.12
N SER A 54 49.56 21.60 -0.11
CA SER A 54 48.61 21.19 0.93
C SER A 54 49.28 20.41 2.05
N ASN A 55 50.23 19.53 1.70
CA ASN A 55 50.99 18.76 2.68
C ASN A 55 51.92 19.66 3.50
N THR A 56 52.58 20.64 2.87
CA THR A 56 53.44 21.61 3.56
C THR A 56 52.64 22.50 4.52
N LEU A 57 51.48 23.02 4.10
CA LEU A 57 50.61 23.82 4.98
C LEU A 57 50.09 23.01 6.18
N ARG A 58 49.70 21.74 5.97
CA ARG A 58 49.27 20.86 7.07
C ARG A 58 50.37 20.54 8.06
N ARG A 59 51.61 20.33 7.60
CA ARG A 59 52.77 20.11 8.49
C ARG A 59 53.00 21.31 9.42
N HIS A 60 52.65 22.52 8.98
CA HIS A 60 52.72 23.73 9.79
C HIS A 60 51.37 24.09 10.46
N GLY A 61 50.46 23.13 10.62
CA GLY A 61 49.21 23.30 11.37
C GLY A 61 48.09 24.06 10.64
N LEU A 62 48.31 24.50 9.41
CA LEU A 62 47.32 25.25 8.63
C LEU A 62 46.42 24.30 7.85
N LYS A 63 45.13 24.32 8.19
CA LYS A 63 44.08 23.52 7.54
C LYS A 63 43.17 24.42 6.70
N SER A 64 42.71 23.88 5.58
CA SER A 64 41.72 24.56 4.74
C SER A 64 40.34 24.33 5.31
N CYS A 65 39.74 25.40 5.83
CA CYS A 65 38.41 25.40 6.43
C CYS A 65 37.51 26.38 5.67
N SER A 66 36.19 26.19 5.74
CA SER A 66 35.23 27.17 5.22
C SER A 66 35.24 28.42 6.09
N ALA A 67 35.26 29.60 5.48
CA ALA A 67 35.19 30.86 6.22
C ALA A 67 33.83 30.97 6.94
N ARG A 68 33.85 31.30 8.24
CA ARG A 68 32.62 31.56 8.99
C ARG A 68 32.03 32.90 8.56
N LYS A 69 30.74 32.90 8.22
CA LYS A 69 29.99 34.13 7.93
C LYS A 69 29.63 34.78 9.26
N VAL A 70 30.10 35.99 9.51
CA VAL A 70 29.73 36.80 10.68
C VAL A 70 29.14 38.13 10.20
N PRO A 71 28.15 38.71 10.89
CA PRO A 71 27.63 40.03 10.55
C PRO A 71 28.72 41.10 10.62
N LEU A 72 28.69 42.08 9.71
CA LEU A 72 29.63 43.19 9.72
C LEU A 72 29.29 44.13 10.91
N LEU A 73 30.12 44.12 11.96
CA LEU A 73 29.94 44.99 13.12
C LEU A 73 30.77 46.28 12.93
N LYS A 74 30.10 47.43 12.98
CA LYS A 74 30.77 48.73 13.10
C LYS A 74 31.28 48.91 14.54
N PRO A 75 32.35 49.69 14.78
CA PRO A 75 32.88 49.93 16.14
C PRO A 75 31.81 50.40 17.15
N ALA A 76 30.88 51.26 16.71
CA ALA A 76 29.75 51.71 17.52
C ALA A 76 28.80 50.57 17.94
N HIS A 77 28.58 49.56 17.08
CA HIS A 77 27.75 48.39 17.43
C HIS A 77 28.45 47.50 18.45
N VAL A 78 29.78 47.39 18.37
CA VAL A 78 30.59 46.64 19.34
C VAL A 78 30.49 47.31 20.71
N GLN A 79 30.66 48.63 20.77
CA GLN A 79 30.59 49.40 22.02
C GLN A 79 29.18 49.37 22.64
N ALA A 80 28.12 49.47 21.82
CA ALA A 80 26.75 49.43 22.32
C ALA A 80 26.35 48.03 22.83
N ARG A 81 26.83 46.96 22.17
CA ARG A 81 26.63 45.57 22.64
C ARG A 81 27.42 45.30 23.91
N LEU A 82 28.66 45.79 24.01
CA LEU A 82 29.48 45.67 25.21
C LEU A 82 28.85 46.43 26.38
N LYS A 83 28.32 47.64 26.14
CA LYS A 83 27.59 48.41 27.14
C LYS A 83 26.35 47.65 27.63
N PHE A 84 25.50 47.16 26.72
CA PHE A 84 24.33 46.36 27.10
C PHE A 84 24.71 45.13 27.93
N ALA A 85 25.77 44.41 27.54
CA ALA A 85 26.24 43.24 28.27
C ALA A 85 26.78 43.59 29.67
N ASN A 86 27.46 44.71 29.83
CA ASN A 86 27.93 45.18 31.12
C ASN A 86 26.79 45.68 32.01
N ASP A 87 25.81 46.39 31.43
CA ASP A 87 24.68 46.96 32.15
C ASP A 87 23.74 45.88 32.74
N HIS A 88 23.72 44.67 32.15
CA HIS A 88 22.85 43.55 32.56
C HIS A 88 23.66 42.31 33.00
N LEU A 89 24.95 42.48 33.33
CA LEU A 89 25.85 41.37 33.67
C LEU A 89 25.49 40.74 35.02
N ASP A 90 25.05 41.58 35.96
CA ASP A 90 24.76 41.22 37.35
C ASP A 90 23.25 41.08 37.63
N ASP A 91 22.41 41.12 36.60
CA ASP A 91 20.95 41.02 36.74
C ASP A 91 20.55 39.60 37.20
N PRO A 92 19.69 39.47 38.23
CA PRO A 92 19.28 38.16 38.75
C PRO A 92 18.40 37.41 37.76
N GLU A 93 18.41 36.06 37.82
CA GLU A 93 17.64 35.20 36.91
C GLU A 93 16.15 35.53 36.86
N GLU A 94 15.58 35.99 37.98
CA GLU A 94 14.18 36.41 38.12
C GLU A 94 13.78 37.58 37.20
N GLU A 95 14.73 38.44 36.81
CA GLU A 95 14.47 39.50 35.84
C GLU A 95 14.39 38.96 34.41
N TRP A 96 15.24 38.00 34.07
CA TRP A 96 15.22 37.33 32.76
C TRP A 96 13.99 36.45 32.55
N GLU A 97 13.40 35.92 33.63
CA GLU A 97 12.12 35.20 33.57
C GLU A 97 10.94 36.08 33.14
N LYS A 98 11.04 37.39 33.35
CA LYS A 98 10.02 38.38 32.97
C LYS A 98 10.17 38.84 31.53
N VAL A 99 11.25 38.44 30.83
CA VAL A 99 11.54 38.87 29.46
C VAL A 99 10.87 37.97 28.43
N MET A 100 10.23 38.60 27.46
CA MET A 100 9.58 37.98 26.33
C MET A 100 10.43 38.21 25.07
N TRP A 101 11.07 37.16 24.58
CA TRP A 101 11.95 37.19 23.42
C TRP A 101 11.16 36.94 22.14
N SER A 102 11.50 37.63 21.05
CA SER A 102 10.93 37.37 19.73
C SER A 102 11.97 37.43 18.64
N ASP A 103 11.78 36.64 17.58
CA ASP A 103 12.61 36.69 16.38
C ASP A 103 11.83 36.21 15.14
N GLU A 104 12.35 36.55 13.96
CA GLU A 104 11.83 36.09 12.67
C GLU A 104 12.75 35.02 12.07
N THR A 105 12.16 33.89 11.65
CA THR A 105 12.89 32.83 10.92
C THR A 105 12.33 32.65 9.52
N LYS A 106 13.22 32.58 8.54
CA LYS A 106 12.89 32.29 7.15
C LYS A 106 13.18 30.82 6.83
N ILE A 107 12.15 30.10 6.38
CA ILE A 107 12.22 28.71 5.92
C ILE A 107 12.04 28.71 4.40
N GLU A 108 13.03 28.20 3.67
CA GLU A 108 12.96 28.06 2.20
C GLU A 108 12.20 26.78 1.86
N LEU A 109 11.19 26.87 0.99
CA LEU A 109 10.35 25.73 0.59
C LEU A 109 11.06 24.82 -0.42
N PHE A 110 11.97 25.39 -1.22
CA PHE A 110 12.82 24.67 -2.16
C PHE A 110 14.25 25.22 -2.14
N GLY A 111 15.21 24.28 -2.12
CA GLY A 111 16.64 24.57 -2.10
C GLY A 111 17.20 24.54 -0.67
N LEU A 112 18.01 23.52 -0.37
CA LEU A 112 18.85 23.55 0.81
C LEU A 112 20.00 24.51 0.54
N ASN A 113 20.07 25.62 1.27
CA ASN A 113 21.23 26.53 1.27
C ASN A 113 22.48 25.92 1.95
N SER A 114 22.53 24.58 2.07
CA SER A 114 23.65 23.82 2.60
C SER A 114 24.43 23.18 1.46
N THR A 115 25.76 23.25 1.57
CA THR A 115 26.66 22.62 0.60
C THR A 115 26.58 21.10 0.74
N CYS A 116 25.94 20.40 -0.21
CA CYS A 116 25.96 18.94 -0.29
C CYS A 116 27.16 18.46 -1.13
N ARG A 117 27.87 17.44 -0.66
CA ARG A 117 28.99 16.81 -1.39
C ARG A 117 28.51 15.50 -1.97
N VAL A 118 28.75 15.29 -3.27
CA VAL A 118 28.43 14.03 -3.95
C VAL A 118 29.72 13.34 -4.39
N TRP A 119 29.79 12.03 -4.19
CA TRP A 119 30.86 11.17 -4.71
C TRP A 119 30.49 10.71 -6.12
N ARG A 120 31.32 11.01 -7.13
CA ARG A 120 31.06 10.65 -8.54
C ARG A 120 32.34 10.23 -9.27
N LYS A 121 32.21 9.37 -10.29
CA LYS A 121 33.30 9.01 -11.21
C LYS A 121 33.52 10.12 -12.24
N LYS A 122 34.69 10.12 -12.90
CA LYS A 122 35.04 11.10 -13.94
C LYS A 122 34.11 10.88 -15.15
N LYS A 123 33.41 11.94 -15.60
CA LYS A 123 32.36 11.99 -16.66
C LYS A 123 30.89 11.76 -16.22
N ASP A 124 30.61 11.38 -14.97
CA ASP A 124 29.22 11.23 -14.47
C ASP A 124 28.63 12.54 -13.93
N GLU A 125 29.08 13.68 -14.44
CA GLU A 125 28.88 14.98 -13.81
C GLU A 125 27.45 15.51 -13.92
N TYR A 126 26.78 15.15 -15.02
CA TYR A 126 25.43 15.60 -15.38
C TYR A 126 24.37 14.52 -15.17
N ASN A 127 24.73 13.39 -14.55
CA ASN A 127 23.74 12.39 -14.16
C ASN A 127 22.79 13.04 -13.12
N PRO A 128 21.45 12.96 -13.28
CA PRO A 128 20.50 13.55 -12.34
C PRO A 128 20.73 13.16 -10.88
N LYS A 129 21.30 11.97 -10.63
CA LYS A 129 21.68 11.48 -9.29
C LYS A 129 22.86 12.24 -8.66
N ASN A 130 23.65 12.95 -9.47
CA ASN A 130 24.86 13.69 -9.08
C ASN A 130 24.71 15.22 -9.16
N THR A 131 23.50 15.71 -9.48
CA THR A 131 23.19 17.14 -9.61
C THR A 131 22.14 17.55 -8.59
N ILE A 132 22.25 18.77 -8.06
CA ILE A 132 21.19 19.37 -7.23
C ILE A 132 20.33 20.24 -8.16
N PRO A 133 19.02 20.01 -8.25
CA PRO A 133 18.16 20.85 -9.07
C PRO A 133 18.10 22.27 -8.49
N THR A 134 18.48 23.25 -9.29
CA THR A 134 18.36 24.67 -8.96
C THR A 134 17.21 25.27 -9.76
N MET A 135 16.21 25.83 -9.08
CA MET A 135 15.13 26.56 -9.74
C MET A 135 15.63 27.96 -10.13
N LYS A 136 15.50 28.35 -11.41
CA LYS A 136 15.92 29.69 -11.88
C LYS A 136 15.06 30.81 -11.29
N HIS A 137 13.82 30.54 -10.89
CA HIS A 137 12.90 31.49 -10.25
C HIS A 137 12.00 30.77 -9.23
N GLY A 138 11.77 31.36 -8.06
CA GLY A 138 10.59 31.04 -7.22
C GLY A 138 10.63 29.74 -6.41
N GLY A 139 11.66 29.54 -5.58
CA GLY A 139 11.69 28.43 -4.61
C GLY A 139 10.77 28.56 -3.40
N GLY A 140 9.97 29.62 -3.30
CA GLY A 140 9.08 29.91 -2.17
C GLY A 140 9.82 30.07 -0.83
N ASN A 141 9.40 31.02 0.01
CA ASN A 141 9.86 31.04 1.39
C ASN A 141 8.69 31.37 2.31
N ILE A 142 8.72 30.78 3.50
CA ILE A 142 7.82 31.09 4.58
C ILE A 142 8.64 31.83 5.62
N ILE A 143 8.18 33.01 6.04
CA ILE A 143 8.77 33.72 7.17
C ILE A 143 7.82 33.52 8.34
N LEU A 144 8.35 33.08 9.47
CA LEU A 144 7.62 32.83 10.70
C LEU A 144 8.11 33.79 11.76
N TRP A 145 7.18 34.47 12.42
CA TRP A 145 7.44 35.21 13.64
C TRP A 145 7.15 34.30 14.84
N GLY A 146 8.09 34.23 15.78
CA GLY A 146 7.95 33.43 16.98
C GLY A 146 8.39 34.19 18.21
N CYS A 147 7.90 33.78 19.37
CA CYS A 147 8.32 34.35 20.64
C CYS A 147 8.41 33.28 21.73
N PHE A 148 9.32 33.44 22.70
CA PHE A 148 9.48 32.54 23.84
C PHE A 148 9.96 33.28 25.11
N SER A 149 9.60 32.77 26.29
CA SER A 149 10.10 33.23 27.59
C SER A 149 10.59 32.05 28.41
N ALA A 150 11.11 32.30 29.61
CA ALA A 150 11.52 31.21 30.53
C ALA A 150 10.36 30.23 30.85
N LYS A 151 9.11 30.71 30.79
CA LYS A 151 7.90 29.89 31.03
C LYS A 151 7.49 29.01 29.86
N GLY A 152 8.08 29.19 28.68
CA GLY A 152 7.81 28.36 27.51
C GLY A 152 7.71 29.15 26.20
N THR A 153 7.29 28.46 25.15
CA THR A 153 7.16 29.01 23.80
C THR A 153 5.79 29.65 23.60
N GLY A 154 5.77 30.86 23.03
CA GLY A 154 4.56 31.52 22.56
C GLY A 154 4.08 30.98 21.22
N ARG A 155 3.00 31.57 20.70
CA ARG A 155 2.39 31.15 19.44
C ARG A 155 3.26 31.58 18.25
N LEU A 156 3.31 30.72 17.24
CA LEU A 156 3.95 31.01 15.97
C LEU A 156 2.98 31.73 15.04
N HIS A 157 3.45 32.75 14.33
CA HIS A 157 2.65 33.47 13.34
C HIS A 157 3.33 33.46 11.98
N ARG A 158 2.59 33.03 10.94
CA ARG A 158 3.09 33.02 9.57
C ARG A 158 2.93 34.42 8.97
N ILE A 159 4.03 34.96 8.46
CA ILE A 159 4.04 36.26 7.78
C ILE A 159 3.78 36.04 6.30
N GLU A 160 2.72 36.64 5.78
CA GLU A 160 2.37 36.57 4.36
C GLU A 160 2.88 37.81 3.64
N GLY A 161 3.87 37.63 2.75
CA GLY A 161 4.49 38.74 2.02
C GLY A 161 5.65 39.41 2.76
N ARG A 162 5.94 40.68 2.43
CA ARG A 162 7.06 41.45 3.00
C ARG A 162 6.58 42.17 4.26
N MET A 163 7.25 41.94 5.39
CA MET A 163 6.91 42.59 6.66
C MET A 163 7.09 44.11 6.62
N ASP A 164 5.99 44.82 6.84
CA ASP A 164 5.96 46.27 7.09
C ASP A 164 5.59 46.57 8.56
N GLY A 165 5.64 47.85 8.94
CA GLY A 165 5.36 48.27 10.32
C GLY A 165 3.89 48.08 10.74
N ALA A 166 2.95 48.05 9.80
CA ALA A 166 1.53 47.86 10.09
C ALA A 166 1.22 46.39 10.41
N MET A 167 1.72 45.48 9.58
CA MET A 167 1.62 44.03 9.81
C MET A 167 2.37 43.63 11.09
N TYR A 168 3.52 44.24 11.38
CA TYR A 168 4.22 43.98 12.65
C TYR A 168 3.37 44.34 13.88
N ARG A 169 2.67 45.48 13.87
CA ARG A 169 1.75 45.86 14.96
C ARG A 169 0.60 44.86 15.12
N GLU A 170 0.06 44.37 14.01
CA GLU A 170 -0.99 43.37 14.03
C GLU A 170 -0.50 42.07 14.68
N ILE A 171 0.71 41.63 14.33
CA ILE A 171 1.36 40.46 14.95
C ILE A 171 1.54 40.67 16.46
N LEU A 172 1.98 41.85 16.89
CA LEU A 172 2.13 42.15 18.33
C LEU A 172 0.77 42.14 19.06
N ALA A 173 -0.27 42.74 18.47
CA ALA A 173 -1.59 42.79 19.08
C ALA A 173 -2.26 41.40 19.14
N ASN A 174 -2.19 40.65 18.03
CA ASN A 174 -2.96 39.44 17.82
C ASN A 174 -2.20 38.16 18.18
N ASN A 175 -0.87 38.21 18.29
CA ASN A 175 -0.06 37.03 18.59
C ASN A 175 0.78 37.17 19.86
N LEU A 176 1.49 38.30 20.08
CA LEU A 176 2.30 38.50 21.28
C LEU A 176 1.43 38.57 22.54
N LEU A 177 0.43 39.47 22.59
CA LEU A 177 -0.40 39.65 23.79
C LEU A 177 -1.15 38.37 24.20
N PRO A 178 -1.75 37.60 23.27
CA PRO A 178 -2.34 36.30 23.62
C PRO A 178 -1.30 35.27 24.09
N SER A 179 -0.08 35.29 23.54
CA SER A 179 1.00 34.40 23.97
C SER A 179 1.44 34.69 25.41
N VAL A 180 1.56 35.96 25.79
CA VAL A 180 1.89 36.38 27.16
C VAL A 180 0.80 35.94 28.15
N ARG A 181 -0.48 36.07 27.78
CA ARG A 181 -1.61 35.60 28.60
C ARG A 181 -1.60 34.08 28.76
N ALA A 182 -1.36 33.35 27.66
CA ALA A 182 -1.29 31.89 27.67
C ALA A 182 -0.15 31.38 28.56
N LEU A 183 1.01 32.05 28.53
CA LEU A 183 2.18 31.73 29.36
C LEU A 183 2.04 32.20 30.83
N LYS A 184 0.91 32.82 31.21
CA LYS A 184 0.62 33.34 32.56
C LYS A 184 1.80 34.16 33.12
N MET A 185 2.34 35.09 32.32
CA MET A 185 3.40 35.99 32.79
C MET A 185 2.85 36.96 33.84
N GLY A 186 3.67 37.30 34.84
CA GLY A 186 3.28 38.19 35.94
C GLY A 186 3.03 39.64 35.48
N ARG A 187 2.49 40.48 36.36
CA ARG A 187 2.38 41.93 36.10
C ARG A 187 3.80 42.53 36.03
N GLY A 188 4.10 43.28 34.97
CA GLY A 188 5.42 43.89 34.76
C GLY A 188 6.39 43.11 33.86
N TRP A 189 5.89 42.30 32.94
CA TRP A 189 6.73 41.64 31.92
C TRP A 189 7.35 42.65 30.95
N VAL A 190 8.50 42.27 30.40
CA VAL A 190 9.32 43.13 29.53
C VAL A 190 9.40 42.49 28.14
N PHE A 191 9.04 43.25 27.11
CA PHE A 191 9.17 42.79 25.73
C PHE A 191 10.55 43.12 25.18
N GLN A 192 11.27 42.12 24.66
CA GLN A 192 12.50 42.37 23.96
C GLN A 192 12.21 42.75 22.51
N HIS A 193 12.73 43.91 22.12
CA HIS A 193 12.56 44.48 20.79
C HIS A 193 13.94 44.79 20.20
N ASP A 194 14.17 44.39 18.96
CA ASP A 194 15.33 44.79 18.18
C ASP A 194 14.98 45.99 17.30
N ASN A 195 15.83 47.01 17.30
CA ASN A 195 15.59 48.30 16.65
C ASN A 195 15.67 48.23 15.10
N ASP A 196 15.14 47.17 14.49
CA ASP A 196 15.02 47.02 13.05
C ASP A 196 14.15 48.15 12.46
N PRO A 197 14.42 48.63 11.23
CA PRO A 197 13.67 49.73 10.62
C PRO A 197 12.15 49.53 10.62
N LYS A 198 11.67 48.28 10.48
CA LYS A 198 10.24 47.97 10.48
C LYS A 198 9.62 48.05 11.88
N HIS A 199 10.40 47.78 12.92
CA HIS A 199 9.98 47.85 14.31
C HIS A 199 10.07 49.28 14.87
N THR A 200 10.94 50.11 14.30
CA THR A 200 11.17 51.50 14.70
C THR A 200 10.31 52.53 13.96
N ALA A 201 9.39 52.08 13.10
CA ALA A 201 8.42 52.95 12.41
C ALA A 201 7.62 53.79 13.42
N ARG A 202 7.32 55.06 13.06
CA ARG A 202 6.68 56.03 13.97
C ARG A 202 5.41 55.49 14.62
N ALA A 203 4.56 54.86 13.80
CA ALA A 203 3.30 54.26 14.25
C ALA A 203 3.51 53.06 15.21
N THR A 204 4.58 52.29 15.06
CA THR A 204 4.92 51.16 15.95
C THR A 204 5.44 51.67 17.29
N LYS A 205 6.29 52.71 17.29
CA LYS A 205 6.77 53.36 18.51
C LYS A 205 5.65 54.04 19.30
N GLU A 206 4.71 54.68 18.61
CA GLU A 206 3.51 55.24 19.23
C GLU A 206 2.66 54.13 19.87
N TRP A 207 2.38 53.04 19.15
CA TRP A 207 1.62 51.90 19.68
C TRP A 207 2.25 51.29 20.93
N LEU A 208 3.58 51.08 20.92
CA LEU A 208 4.33 50.55 22.07
C LEU A 208 4.27 51.45 23.31
N ARG A 209 4.23 52.78 23.12
CA ARG A 209 4.04 53.74 24.23
C ARG A 209 2.64 53.66 24.83
N TRP A 210 1.63 53.39 23.99
CA TRP A 210 0.23 53.27 24.43
C TRP A 210 -0.05 51.98 25.22
N THR A 211 0.64 50.89 24.94
CA THR A 211 0.34 49.56 25.53
C THR A 211 0.92 49.30 26.93
N LYS A 212 1.67 50.24 27.53
CA LYS A 212 2.12 50.26 28.95
C LYS A 212 2.73 48.94 29.49
N PHE A 213 3.61 48.27 28.74
CA PHE A 213 4.49 47.19 29.26
C PHE A 213 5.97 47.60 29.12
N GLY A 214 6.86 46.98 29.90
CA GLY A 214 8.30 47.31 29.89
C GLY A 214 8.96 46.93 28.57
N LEU A 215 9.94 47.70 28.09
CA LEU A 215 10.65 47.43 26.84
C LEU A 215 12.15 47.20 27.10
N LEU A 216 12.65 46.01 26.74
CA LEU A 216 14.07 45.70 26.73
C LEU A 216 14.60 45.93 25.32
N THR A 217 15.28 47.06 25.13
CA THR A 217 15.76 47.46 23.80
C THR A 217 17.15 46.88 23.54
N ARG A 218 17.27 46.02 22.53
CA ARG A 218 18.58 45.51 22.09
C ARG A 218 19.30 46.59 21.29
N ALA A 219 20.55 46.89 21.64
CA ALA A 219 21.31 47.97 21.01
C ALA A 219 21.74 47.64 19.56
N LEU A 220 20.86 47.91 18.59
CA LEU A 220 21.18 47.92 17.16
C LEU A 220 20.48 49.08 16.43
N THR A 221 21.25 50.12 16.14
CA THR A 221 20.98 51.26 15.23
C THR A 221 20.50 52.61 15.82
N HIS A 222 21.41 53.59 15.68
CA HIS A 222 21.43 55.07 15.71
C HIS A 222 20.60 55.98 16.66
N ASN A 223 21.34 56.93 17.25
CA ASN A 223 21.04 58.21 17.95
C ASN A 223 19.57 58.56 18.30
N ASN A 224 19.31 58.77 19.60
CA ASN A 224 19.27 60.15 20.11
C ASN A 224 19.50 60.25 21.62
N ARG A 225 20.08 61.38 22.02
CA ARG A 225 20.37 61.82 23.39
C ARG A 225 19.10 61.83 24.26
N ASN A 226 19.16 61.15 25.40
CA ASN A 226 18.80 61.66 26.73
C ASN A 226 18.57 60.46 27.66
N ILE A 227 19.34 60.43 28.75
CA ILE A 227 18.91 60.22 30.14
C ILE A 227 20.12 59.69 30.94
N SER A 228 20.57 60.60 31.80
CA SER A 228 21.44 60.50 32.97
C SER A 228 21.20 59.23 33.79
N HIS A 229 22.25 58.45 34.05
CA HIS A 229 23.06 58.46 35.28
C HIS A 229 22.30 58.03 36.54
N HIS A 230 22.71 56.88 37.08
CA HIS A 230 22.77 56.42 38.48
C HIS A 230 22.93 54.88 38.35
N THR A 231 23.90 54.14 38.89
CA THR A 231 24.93 54.34 39.94
C THR A 231 25.82 53.08 39.83
N THR A 232 27.15 53.17 39.71
CA THR A 232 28.13 52.84 40.79
C THR A 232 27.99 51.41 41.33
N SER A 233 28.76 50.46 40.78
CA SER A 233 29.99 49.88 41.38
C SER A 233 29.78 49.06 42.65
N GLN A 234 30.08 47.74 42.58
CA GLN A 234 31.17 47.14 43.36
C GLN A 234 31.42 45.66 42.98
N GLN A 235 32.68 45.37 42.70
CA GLN A 235 33.25 44.03 42.59
C GLN A 235 33.22 43.30 43.93
N LEU A 236 32.98 41.97 43.93
CA LEU A 236 33.87 40.97 44.54
C LEU A 236 33.41 39.53 44.20
N THR A 237 34.36 38.76 43.68
CA THR A 237 34.42 37.30 43.47
C THR A 237 34.47 36.50 44.80
N PRO A 238 34.60 35.15 44.81
CA PRO A 238 33.82 34.09 44.17
C PRO A 238 33.42 32.99 45.19
N MET A 239 32.42 32.13 44.91
CA MET A 239 32.35 30.79 45.51
C MET A 239 31.85 29.73 44.52
N SER A 240 32.68 28.69 44.37
CA SER A 240 32.38 27.34 43.93
C SER A 240 31.18 26.74 44.70
N SER A 241 30.37 25.79 44.23
CA SER A 241 30.50 24.79 43.18
C SER A 241 29.17 24.01 43.11
N HIS A 242 28.93 23.36 41.95
CA HIS A 242 28.10 22.17 41.77
C HIS A 242 26.57 22.31 41.95
N GLU A 243 25.83 22.39 40.84
CA GLU A 243 25.11 21.28 40.19
C GLU A 243 24.13 21.82 39.12
N VAL A 244 23.59 20.90 38.30
CA VAL A 244 22.50 21.08 37.31
C VAL A 244 22.91 21.44 35.87
N SER A 245 23.36 20.42 35.12
CA SER A 245 23.41 20.43 33.66
C SER A 245 22.97 19.08 33.06
N GLN A 246 21.69 18.71 33.21
CA GLN A 246 21.14 17.49 32.56
C GLN A 246 19.83 17.65 31.75
N PRO A 247 18.90 18.61 31.97
CA PRO A 247 17.63 18.57 31.25
C PRO A 247 17.63 19.18 29.83
N LYS A 248 18.67 19.95 29.43
CA LYS A 248 18.73 20.61 28.10
C LYS A 248 19.30 19.74 26.98
N GLN A 249 20.06 18.70 27.28
CA GLN A 249 20.63 17.80 26.26
C GLN A 249 19.60 16.78 25.72
N SER A 250 18.58 16.39 26.50
CA SER A 250 17.59 15.40 26.09
C SER A 250 16.68 15.89 24.96
N ARG A 251 16.17 17.13 25.04
CA ARG A 251 15.30 17.71 24.00
C ARG A 251 16.03 18.03 22.70
N LEU A 252 17.31 18.42 22.76
CA LEU A 252 18.11 18.63 21.56
C LEU A 252 18.47 17.30 20.89
N ALA A 253 18.73 16.25 21.68
CA ALA A 253 18.94 14.90 21.18
C ALA A 253 17.67 14.34 20.51
N GLU A 254 16.49 14.60 21.07
CA GLU A 254 15.19 14.25 20.48
C GLU A 254 14.98 14.97 19.13
N VAL A 255 15.23 16.28 19.06
CA VAL A 255 15.14 17.05 17.79
C VAL A 255 16.20 16.62 16.76
N LEU A 256 17.39 16.20 17.20
CA LEU A 256 18.44 15.68 16.32
C LEU A 256 18.14 14.26 15.81
N GLN A 257 17.51 13.40 16.62
CA GLN A 257 17.01 12.08 16.22
C GLN A 257 15.81 12.19 15.26
N LEU A 258 14.93 13.16 15.49
CA LEU A 258 13.84 13.50 14.56
C LEU A 258 14.34 13.77 13.12
N GLY A 259 15.55 14.34 12.97
CA GLY A 259 16.11 14.69 11.66
C GLY A 259 16.49 13.49 10.77
N SER A 260 16.76 12.32 11.34
CA SER A 260 17.05 11.08 10.58
C SER A 260 15.80 10.25 10.28
N ASP A 261 14.79 10.29 11.16
CA ASP A 261 13.57 9.50 11.04
C ASP A 261 12.42 10.22 10.30
N ILE A 262 12.43 11.57 10.21
CA ILE A 262 11.35 12.37 9.60
C ILE A 262 11.72 12.98 8.24
N LEU A 263 12.54 12.30 7.45
CA LEU A 263 12.52 12.54 6.00
C LEU A 263 11.85 11.35 5.33
N PRO A 264 10.52 11.15 5.51
CA PRO A 264 9.80 10.30 4.59
C PRO A 264 10.06 10.89 3.22
N GLN A 265 10.77 10.15 2.37
CA GLN A 265 10.88 10.52 0.97
C GLN A 265 9.42 10.65 0.51
N TYR A 266 9.05 11.78 -0.07
CA TYR A 266 7.71 12.03 -0.63
C TYR A 266 7.52 11.15 -1.89
N LYS A 267 7.56 9.84 -1.66
CA LYS A 267 7.47 8.75 -2.60
C LYS A 267 6.40 7.83 -2.04
N GLN A 268 5.56 7.34 -2.94
CA GLN A 268 4.63 6.26 -2.63
C GLN A 268 5.48 4.99 -2.40
N GLU A 269 5.95 4.80 -1.18
CA GLU A 269 6.58 3.55 -0.74
C GLU A 269 5.51 2.64 -0.15
N ALA A 270 5.65 1.33 -0.38
CA ALA A 270 4.84 0.35 0.32
C ALA A 270 4.99 0.54 1.84
N PRO A 271 3.92 0.34 2.64
CA PRO A 271 3.98 0.50 4.07
C PRO A 271 5.10 -0.38 4.65
N LYS A 272 6.06 0.26 5.31
CA LYS A 272 7.19 -0.43 5.93
C LYS A 272 6.68 -1.17 7.16
N THR A 273 6.68 -2.49 7.12
CA THR A 273 6.49 -3.30 8.33
C THR A 273 7.79 -3.35 9.14
N PRO A 274 7.70 -3.48 10.47
CA PRO A 274 8.87 -3.71 11.30
C PRO A 274 9.64 -4.96 10.83
N PRO A 275 10.98 -5.02 11.02
CA PRO A 275 11.71 -6.25 10.76
C PRO A 275 11.12 -7.39 11.61
N HIS A 276 11.11 -8.60 11.05
CA HIS A 276 10.53 -9.81 11.66
C HIS A 276 8.99 -9.88 11.69
N ILE A 277 8.28 -9.03 10.95
CA ILE A 277 6.82 -9.16 10.75
C ILE A 277 6.49 -9.54 9.32
N ILE A 278 5.71 -10.61 9.17
CA ILE A 278 5.30 -11.17 7.89
C ILE A 278 3.92 -10.62 7.54
N LEU A 279 3.77 -10.14 6.30
CA LEU A 279 2.47 -9.69 5.77
C LEU A 279 1.56 -10.89 5.50
N HIS A 280 0.30 -10.78 5.85
CA HIS A 280 -0.70 -11.85 5.66
C HIS A 280 -0.91 -12.20 4.17
N TYR A 281 -0.80 -11.22 3.28
CA TYR A 281 -0.91 -11.39 1.82
C TYR A 281 0.43 -11.70 1.14
N CYS A 282 1.51 -11.91 1.89
CA CYS A 282 2.80 -12.26 1.31
C CYS A 282 2.72 -13.65 0.66
N THR A 283 3.34 -13.80 -0.52
CA THR A 283 3.40 -15.09 -1.23
C THR A 283 3.95 -16.22 -0.37
N PHE A 284 5.00 -15.96 0.42
CA PHE A 284 5.53 -16.92 1.39
C PHE A 284 4.47 -17.38 2.41
N LYS A 285 3.69 -16.44 2.97
CA LYS A 285 2.65 -16.76 3.96
C LYS A 285 1.53 -17.57 3.32
N THR A 286 1.10 -17.22 2.11
CA THR A 286 0.10 -17.98 1.36
C THR A 286 0.57 -19.41 1.07
N THR A 287 1.82 -19.60 0.63
CA THR A 287 2.37 -20.95 0.39
C THR A 287 2.50 -21.74 1.69
N TRP A 288 2.99 -21.13 2.77
CA TRP A 288 3.04 -21.75 4.10
C TRP A 288 1.65 -22.19 4.56
N ASP A 289 0.64 -21.36 4.32
CA ASP A 289 -0.74 -21.67 4.64
C ASP A 289 -1.29 -22.87 3.89
N TRP A 290 -0.91 -23.07 2.63
CA TRP A 290 -1.24 -24.26 1.87
C TRP A 290 -0.55 -25.51 2.42
N VAL A 291 0.72 -25.41 2.80
CA VAL A 291 1.46 -26.52 3.43
C VAL A 291 0.77 -26.94 4.73
N ILE A 292 0.42 -25.98 5.60
CA ILE A 292 -0.30 -26.26 6.84
C ILE A 292 -1.67 -26.89 6.55
N LEU A 293 -2.40 -26.43 5.54
CA LEU A 293 -3.68 -27.04 5.16
C LEU A 293 -3.52 -28.53 4.77
N VAL A 294 -2.54 -28.85 3.93
CA VAL A 294 -2.24 -30.24 3.53
C VAL A 294 -1.85 -31.09 4.74
N LEU A 295 -1.01 -30.56 5.64
CA LEU A 295 -0.62 -31.26 6.86
C LEU A 295 -1.80 -31.47 7.81
N THR A 296 -2.72 -30.50 7.93
CA THR A 296 -3.95 -30.70 8.73
C THR A 296 -4.82 -31.81 8.16
N PHE A 297 -4.94 -31.89 6.83
CA PHE A 297 -5.68 -32.97 6.17
C PHE A 297 -5.02 -34.34 6.39
N TYR A 298 -3.69 -34.42 6.28
CA TYR A 298 -2.91 -35.62 6.64
C TYR A 298 -3.20 -36.06 8.08
N THR A 299 -3.13 -35.13 9.06
CA THR A 299 -3.40 -35.47 10.46
C THR A 299 -4.84 -35.91 10.70
N ALA A 300 -5.81 -35.32 10.00
CA ALA A 300 -7.22 -35.67 10.14
C ALA A 300 -7.56 -37.07 9.60
N ILE A 301 -6.74 -37.61 8.68
CA ILE A 301 -6.84 -39.00 8.21
C ILE A 301 -6.04 -39.94 9.13
N MET A 302 -4.78 -39.61 9.42
CA MET A 302 -3.92 -40.58 10.10
C MET A 302 -4.25 -40.75 11.59
N VAL A 303 -4.75 -39.71 12.28
CA VAL A 303 -5.04 -39.79 13.71
C VAL A 303 -6.18 -40.79 14.02
N PRO A 304 -7.38 -40.69 13.42
CA PRO A 304 -8.45 -41.68 13.64
C PRO A 304 -8.05 -43.09 13.20
N TYR A 305 -7.32 -43.20 12.07
CA TYR A 305 -6.81 -44.48 11.59
C TYR A 305 -5.89 -45.16 12.62
N ASN A 306 -4.91 -44.43 13.16
CA ASN A 306 -3.96 -44.96 14.15
C ASN A 306 -4.64 -45.31 15.48
N VAL A 307 -5.63 -44.51 15.90
CA VAL A 307 -6.40 -44.78 17.13
C VAL A 307 -7.25 -46.03 16.99
N SER A 308 -7.99 -46.17 15.88
CA SER A 308 -8.90 -47.31 15.67
C SER A 308 -8.16 -48.61 15.35
N PHE A 309 -7.23 -48.61 14.38
CA PHE A 309 -6.62 -49.85 13.87
C PHE A 309 -5.40 -50.34 14.68
N LYS A 310 -5.08 -49.65 15.79
CA LYS A 310 -4.00 -49.96 16.73
C LYS A 310 -2.75 -50.44 15.98
N THR A 311 -2.30 -49.66 14.99
CA THR A 311 -1.06 -49.94 14.26
C THR A 311 0.08 -49.86 15.26
N LYS A 312 0.56 -51.01 15.76
CA LYS A 312 1.75 -51.08 16.62
C LYS A 312 2.84 -50.28 15.92
N GLN A 313 3.31 -49.20 16.56
CA GLN A 313 4.35 -48.27 16.09
C GLN A 313 5.73 -48.95 15.99
N ASN A 314 5.81 -50.19 15.52
CA ASN A 314 7.07 -50.92 15.39
C ASN A 314 7.96 -50.33 14.28
N ASN A 315 7.39 -49.47 13.42
CA ASN A 315 8.15 -48.73 12.41
C ASN A 315 8.47 -47.33 12.92
N ILE A 316 9.73 -47.14 13.34
CA ILE A 316 10.33 -45.85 13.72
C ILE A 316 10.04 -44.75 12.67
N VAL A 317 9.91 -45.13 11.39
CA VAL A 317 9.61 -44.22 10.28
C VAL A 317 8.32 -43.42 10.50
N TRP A 318 7.23 -44.05 10.96
CA TRP A 318 5.96 -43.36 11.20
C TRP A 318 6.03 -42.40 12.39
N LEU A 319 6.74 -42.80 13.45
CA LEU A 319 6.99 -41.94 14.61
C LEU A 319 7.82 -40.70 14.25
N VAL A 320 8.87 -40.87 13.43
CA VAL A 320 9.69 -39.75 12.93
C VAL A 320 8.84 -38.81 12.08
N LEU A 321 8.01 -39.35 11.20
CA LEU A 321 7.17 -38.54 10.33
C LEU A 321 6.15 -37.72 11.13
N ASP A 322 5.45 -38.33 12.09
CA ASP A 322 4.52 -37.62 12.97
C ASP A 322 5.25 -36.55 13.82
N SER A 323 6.47 -36.82 14.27
CA SER A 323 7.30 -35.85 15.00
C SER A 323 7.69 -34.65 14.13
N VAL A 324 8.03 -34.88 12.85
CA VAL A 324 8.33 -33.79 11.89
C VAL A 324 7.10 -32.91 11.67
N VAL A 325 5.92 -33.52 11.52
CA VAL A 325 4.66 -32.79 11.37
C VAL A 325 4.39 -31.91 12.59
N ASP A 326 4.58 -32.44 13.81
CA ASP A 326 4.40 -31.68 15.05
C ASP A 326 5.38 -30.49 15.15
N VAL A 327 6.64 -30.64 14.71
CA VAL A 327 7.61 -29.53 14.63
C VAL A 327 7.16 -28.45 13.65
N ILE A 328 6.60 -28.82 12.49
CA ILE A 328 6.09 -27.84 11.51
C ILE A 328 4.93 -27.05 12.12
N PHE A 329 4.02 -27.70 12.85
CA PHE A 329 2.94 -27.01 13.56
C PHE A 329 3.44 -26.08 14.68
N LEU A 330 4.52 -26.45 15.38
CA LEU A 330 5.15 -25.57 16.36
C LEU A 330 5.74 -24.32 15.70
N VAL A 331 6.40 -24.48 14.55
CA VAL A 331 6.90 -23.35 13.74
C VAL A 331 5.73 -22.47 13.28
N ASP A 332 4.59 -23.05 12.91
CA ASP A 332 3.38 -22.29 12.54
C ASP A 332 2.87 -21.40 13.68
N ILE A 333 2.88 -21.87 14.92
CA ILE A 333 2.53 -21.05 16.10
C ILE A 333 3.45 -19.84 16.19
N VAL A 334 4.77 -20.05 16.05
CA VAL A 334 5.75 -18.96 16.07
C VAL A 334 5.51 -17.97 14.93
N LEU A 335 5.18 -18.44 13.73
CA LEU A 335 4.88 -17.57 12.58
C LEU A 335 3.57 -16.79 12.78
N ASN A 336 2.54 -17.39 13.39
CA ASN A 336 1.29 -16.71 13.71
C ASN A 336 1.51 -15.53 14.69
N PHE A 337 2.45 -15.65 15.64
CA PHE A 337 2.86 -14.53 16.50
C PHE A 337 3.57 -13.38 15.77
N HIS A 338 4.02 -13.60 14.53
CA HIS A 338 4.76 -12.64 13.70
C HIS A 338 4.01 -12.26 12.42
N THR A 339 2.76 -12.69 12.24
CA THR A 339 1.96 -12.38 11.04
C THR A 339 1.00 -11.22 11.32
N THR A 340 0.90 -10.26 10.39
CA THR A 340 -0.11 -9.17 10.46
C THR A 340 -1.53 -9.71 10.39
N PHE A 341 -2.52 -8.98 10.90
CA PHE A 341 -3.94 -9.31 10.70
C PHE A 341 -4.72 -8.07 10.22
N VAL A 342 -5.89 -8.30 9.64
CA VAL A 342 -6.79 -7.24 9.15
C VAL A 342 -7.83 -6.95 10.25
N GLY A 343 -7.92 -5.68 10.66
CA GLY A 343 -8.92 -5.24 11.63
C GLY A 343 -10.32 -5.12 11.00
N PRO A 344 -11.37 -4.93 11.81
CA PRO A 344 -12.74 -4.76 11.31
C PRO A 344 -12.93 -3.53 10.41
N GLY A 345 -12.07 -2.51 10.53
CA GLY A 345 -12.04 -1.35 9.65
C GLY A 345 -11.29 -1.54 8.32
N GLY A 346 -10.79 -2.76 8.03
CA GLY A 346 -9.98 -3.04 6.83
C GLY A 346 -8.51 -2.59 6.93
N GLU A 347 -8.10 -2.09 8.09
CA GLU A 347 -6.73 -1.66 8.34
C GLU A 347 -5.79 -2.84 8.62
N VAL A 348 -4.60 -2.79 8.02
CA VAL A 348 -3.56 -3.80 8.25
C VAL A 348 -2.79 -3.46 9.51
N ILE A 349 -2.98 -4.25 10.56
CA ILE A 349 -2.31 -4.04 11.84
C ILE A 349 -0.93 -4.71 11.80
N SER A 350 0.10 -3.91 12.02
CA SER A 350 1.51 -4.33 12.00
C SER A 350 2.23 -4.21 13.36
N ASP A 351 1.55 -3.73 14.42
CA ASP A 351 2.16 -3.67 15.75
C ASP A 351 2.32 -5.07 16.35
N PRO A 352 3.55 -5.52 16.67
CA PRO A 352 3.80 -6.85 17.21
C PRO A 352 3.10 -7.10 18.56
N LYS A 353 2.92 -6.08 19.40
CA LYS A 353 2.24 -6.25 20.70
C LYS A 353 0.76 -6.58 20.50
N LEU A 354 0.12 -5.85 19.59
CA LEU A 354 -1.28 -6.03 19.28
C LEU A 354 -1.54 -7.36 18.58
N ILE A 355 -0.67 -7.76 17.64
CA ILE A 355 -0.70 -9.08 16.99
C ILE A 355 -0.66 -10.21 18.02
N ARG A 356 0.32 -10.18 18.93
CA ARG A 356 0.51 -11.22 19.94
C ARG A 356 -0.65 -11.31 20.92
N MET A 357 -1.18 -10.17 21.38
CA MET A 357 -2.31 -10.13 22.31
C MET A 357 -3.60 -10.64 21.65
N ASN A 358 -3.83 -10.28 20.39
CA ASN A 358 -4.97 -10.79 19.63
C ASN A 358 -4.91 -12.31 19.44
N TYR A 359 -3.73 -12.84 19.09
CA TYR A 359 -3.53 -14.28 18.91
C TYR A 359 -3.65 -15.07 20.22
N LEU A 360 -3.09 -14.56 21.33
CA LEU A 360 -3.22 -15.16 22.66
C LEU A 360 -4.68 -15.27 23.12
N LYS A 361 -5.50 -14.25 22.82
CA LYS A 361 -6.92 -14.21 23.21
C LYS A 361 -7.80 -15.16 22.39
N THR A 362 -7.43 -15.44 21.14
CA THR A 362 -8.32 -16.11 20.18
C THR A 362 -7.97 -17.59 19.98
N TRP A 363 -6.82 -17.87 19.38
CA TRP A 363 -6.51 -19.20 18.83
C TRP A 363 -5.33 -19.90 19.49
N PHE A 364 -4.49 -19.18 20.25
CA PHE A 364 -3.26 -19.72 20.82
C PHE A 364 -3.47 -20.98 21.68
N VAL A 365 -4.45 -20.98 22.58
CA VAL A 365 -4.68 -22.10 23.50
C VAL A 365 -5.04 -23.38 22.75
N ILE A 366 -5.90 -23.26 21.73
CA ILE A 366 -6.32 -24.38 20.88
C ILE A 366 -5.11 -24.89 20.08
N ASP A 367 -4.37 -23.96 19.48
CA ASP A 367 -3.19 -24.28 18.67
C ASP A 367 -2.10 -25.00 19.49
N LEU A 368 -1.83 -24.52 20.71
CA LEU A 368 -0.84 -25.11 21.63
C LEU A 368 -1.24 -26.51 22.09
N LEU A 369 -2.48 -26.69 22.54
CA LEU A 369 -2.98 -28.00 22.98
C LEU A 369 -2.94 -29.02 21.83
N SER A 370 -3.22 -28.56 20.60
CA SER A 370 -3.22 -29.41 19.41
C SER A 370 -1.82 -29.83 18.94
N CYS A 371 -0.73 -29.15 19.36
CA CYS A 371 0.63 -29.38 18.86
C CYS A 371 1.53 -30.16 19.85
N LEU A 372 1.01 -30.60 20.99
CA LEU A 372 1.81 -31.32 21.99
C LEU A 372 2.25 -32.70 21.45
N PRO A 373 3.55 -33.04 21.56
CA PRO A 373 4.08 -34.30 21.04
C PRO A 373 3.89 -35.44 22.05
N TYR A 374 2.65 -35.90 22.21
CA TYR A 374 2.29 -36.96 23.18
C TYR A 374 3.06 -38.28 22.97
N ASP A 375 3.36 -38.63 21.72
CA ASP A 375 4.13 -39.83 21.38
C ASP A 375 5.55 -39.81 21.96
N ILE A 376 6.19 -38.64 21.94
CA ILE A 376 7.54 -38.44 22.47
C ILE A 376 7.51 -38.54 24.00
N ILE A 377 6.53 -37.89 24.64
CA ILE A 377 6.38 -37.92 26.11
C ILE A 377 6.22 -39.38 26.58
N ASN A 378 5.35 -40.15 25.92
CA ASN A 378 5.13 -41.56 26.24
C ASN A 378 6.35 -42.47 25.96
N ALA A 379 7.23 -42.09 25.03
CA ALA A 379 8.44 -42.86 24.71
C ALA A 379 9.60 -42.60 25.69
N PHE A 380 9.66 -41.42 26.30
CA PHE A 380 10.72 -41.02 27.23
C PHE A 380 10.42 -41.38 28.68
N GLU A 381 9.15 -41.41 29.05
CA GLU A 381 8.70 -41.73 30.40
C GLU A 381 8.23 -43.19 30.38
N ASN A 382 8.95 -44.11 31.03
CA ASN A 382 8.55 -45.52 31.15
C ASN A 382 7.35 -45.64 32.10
N VAL A 383 6.20 -45.11 31.70
CA VAL A 383 4.99 -45.03 32.52
C VAL A 383 4.18 -46.33 32.41
N ASP A 384 3.45 -46.68 33.47
CA ASP A 384 2.54 -47.82 33.54
C ASP A 384 1.62 -47.91 32.30
N GLU A 385 1.30 -49.15 31.88
CA GLU A 385 0.49 -49.43 30.68
C GLU A 385 -0.83 -48.67 30.66
N GLY A 386 -1.48 -48.48 31.82
CA GLY A 386 -2.70 -47.68 31.94
C GLY A 386 -2.53 -46.22 31.50
N ILE A 387 -1.44 -45.56 31.91
CA ILE A 387 -1.18 -44.15 31.56
C ILE A 387 -0.73 -44.03 30.10
N SER A 388 -0.01 -45.03 29.57
CA SER A 388 0.35 -45.08 28.15
C SER A 388 -0.87 -45.14 27.22
N SER A 389 -1.92 -45.87 27.63
CA SER A 389 -3.18 -45.97 26.88
C SER A 389 -3.98 -44.66 26.87
N LEU A 390 -3.93 -43.90 27.96
CA LEU A 390 -4.53 -42.56 28.07
C LEU A 390 -3.78 -41.56 27.17
N PHE A 391 -2.45 -41.58 27.17
CA PHE A 391 -1.64 -40.74 26.28
C PHE A 391 -1.89 -41.07 24.79
N SER A 392 -2.11 -42.33 24.45
CA SER A 392 -2.49 -42.71 23.08
C SER A 392 -3.88 -42.19 22.71
N SER A 393 -4.82 -42.13 23.66
CA SER A 393 -6.17 -41.57 23.44
C SER A 393 -6.17 -40.05 23.29
N LEU A 394 -5.24 -39.35 23.93
CA LEU A 394 -5.06 -37.89 23.81
C LEU A 394 -4.65 -37.44 22.40
N LYS A 395 -4.23 -38.36 21.51
CA LYS A 395 -3.96 -38.06 20.10
C LYS A 395 -5.15 -37.43 19.37
N VAL A 396 -6.38 -37.73 19.79
CA VAL A 396 -7.62 -37.15 19.22
C VAL A 396 -7.64 -35.63 19.33
N VAL A 397 -6.94 -35.05 20.31
CA VAL A 397 -6.77 -33.59 20.48
C VAL A 397 -6.12 -32.95 19.25
N ARG A 398 -5.32 -33.69 18.47
CA ARG A 398 -4.73 -33.22 17.20
C ARG A 398 -5.80 -32.84 16.17
N LEU A 399 -7.04 -33.36 16.25
CA LEU A 399 -8.15 -32.97 15.37
C LEU A 399 -8.59 -31.51 15.55
N LEU A 400 -8.28 -30.87 16.69
CA LEU A 400 -8.52 -29.43 16.89
C LEU A 400 -7.76 -28.56 15.86
N ARG A 401 -6.73 -29.10 15.20
CA ARG A 401 -6.02 -28.43 14.09
C ARG A 401 -6.95 -28.11 12.92
N LEU A 402 -8.09 -28.80 12.76
CA LEU A 402 -9.09 -28.45 11.75
C LEU A 402 -9.71 -27.06 11.96
N GLY A 403 -9.68 -26.51 13.18
CA GLY A 403 -10.05 -25.12 13.45
C GLY A 403 -9.24 -24.11 12.62
N ARG A 404 -8.04 -24.50 12.13
CA ARG A 404 -7.22 -23.67 11.23
C ARG A 404 -7.83 -23.54 9.83
N VAL A 405 -8.63 -24.51 9.38
CA VAL A 405 -9.33 -24.45 8.09
C VAL A 405 -10.40 -23.36 8.13
N ALA A 406 -11.10 -23.21 9.27
CA ALA A 406 -12.09 -22.15 9.46
C ALA A 406 -11.50 -20.75 9.29
N ARG A 407 -10.25 -20.52 9.74
CA ARG A 407 -9.54 -19.24 9.55
C ARG A 407 -9.26 -18.89 8.08
N LYS A 408 -9.30 -19.87 7.18
CA LYS A 408 -9.04 -19.70 5.74
C LYS A 408 -10.29 -19.81 4.90
N LEU A 409 -11.42 -20.20 5.52
CA LEU A 409 -12.67 -20.44 4.83
C LEU A 409 -13.14 -19.17 4.11
N ASP A 410 -13.05 -18.00 4.75
CA ASP A 410 -13.46 -16.72 4.18
C ASP A 410 -12.80 -16.42 2.82
N HIS A 411 -11.52 -16.77 2.64
CA HIS A 411 -10.81 -16.56 1.38
C HIS A 411 -11.27 -17.52 0.27
N TYR A 412 -11.68 -18.74 0.62
CA TYR A 412 -12.12 -19.74 -0.35
C TYR A 412 -13.61 -19.65 -0.67
N LEU A 413 -14.43 -19.09 0.23
CA LEU A 413 -15.87 -18.89 0.03
C LEU A 413 -16.19 -17.95 -1.14
N GLU A 414 -15.25 -17.10 -1.56
CA GLU A 414 -15.39 -16.26 -2.75
C GLU A 414 -15.45 -17.07 -4.05
N TYR A 415 -14.88 -18.29 -4.07
CA TYR A 415 -14.77 -19.12 -5.25
C TYR A 415 -15.68 -20.36 -5.14
N GLY A 416 -16.85 -20.33 -5.78
CA GLY A 416 -17.84 -21.41 -5.71
C GLY A 416 -17.27 -22.81 -6.02
N ALA A 417 -16.41 -22.94 -7.02
CA ALA A 417 -15.76 -24.23 -7.35
C ALA A 417 -14.80 -24.73 -6.24
N ALA A 418 -14.10 -23.82 -5.55
CA ALA A 418 -13.24 -24.19 -4.43
C ALA A 418 -14.06 -24.70 -3.24
N VAL A 419 -15.23 -24.09 -2.99
CA VAL A 419 -16.19 -24.55 -1.97
C VAL A 419 -16.67 -25.98 -2.25
N LEU A 420 -16.96 -26.31 -3.51
CA LEU A 420 -17.34 -27.69 -3.89
C LEU A 420 -16.22 -28.69 -3.61
N VAL A 421 -14.99 -28.38 -4.03
CA VAL A 421 -13.82 -29.25 -3.76
C VAL A 421 -13.62 -29.44 -2.26
N LEU A 422 -13.70 -28.36 -1.47
CA LEU A 422 -13.62 -28.42 -0.01
C LEU A 422 -14.71 -29.32 0.57
N LEU A 423 -15.95 -29.20 0.11
CA LEU A 423 -17.07 -29.99 0.60
C LEU A 423 -16.94 -31.48 0.25
N VAL A 424 -16.42 -31.81 -0.93
CA VAL A 424 -16.09 -33.18 -1.32
C VAL A 424 -14.96 -33.75 -0.43
N CYS A 425 -13.94 -32.96 -0.12
CA CYS A 425 -12.89 -33.36 0.82
C CYS A 425 -13.45 -33.59 2.24
N VAL A 426 -14.35 -32.72 2.72
CA VAL A 426 -15.04 -32.89 4.01
C VAL A 426 -15.90 -34.15 4.01
N PHE A 427 -16.64 -34.42 2.94
CA PHE A 427 -17.43 -35.64 2.78
C PHE A 427 -16.56 -36.90 2.89
N GLY A 428 -15.44 -36.96 2.16
CA GLY A 428 -14.51 -38.08 2.25
C GLY A 428 -13.87 -38.25 3.63
N LEU A 429 -13.58 -37.14 4.31
CA LEU A 429 -13.04 -37.13 5.67
C LEU A 429 -14.05 -37.61 6.72
N VAL A 430 -15.32 -37.20 6.61
CA VAL A 430 -16.40 -37.71 7.46
C VAL A 430 -16.63 -39.20 7.20
N ALA A 431 -16.62 -39.65 5.94
CA ALA A 431 -16.68 -41.08 5.61
C ALA A 431 -15.57 -41.87 6.27
N HIS A 432 -14.32 -41.38 6.18
CA HIS A 432 -13.17 -41.97 6.85
C HIS A 432 -13.32 -42.03 8.38
N TRP A 433 -13.81 -40.97 9.02
CA TRP A 433 -14.03 -40.94 10.48
C TRP A 433 -15.11 -41.93 10.91
N LEU A 434 -16.24 -41.96 10.21
CA LEU A 434 -17.31 -42.90 10.49
C LEU A 434 -16.84 -44.35 10.23
N ALA A 435 -15.94 -44.57 9.27
CA ALA A 435 -15.35 -45.90 9.03
C ALA A 435 -14.44 -46.34 10.18
N CYS A 436 -13.63 -45.43 10.72
CA CYS A 436 -12.79 -45.70 11.89
C CYS A 436 -13.63 -45.98 13.14
N ILE A 437 -14.76 -45.29 13.31
CA ILE A 437 -15.72 -45.55 14.40
C ILE A 437 -16.43 -46.88 14.18
N TRP A 438 -16.87 -47.18 12.95
CA TRP A 438 -17.50 -48.45 12.58
C TRP A 438 -16.60 -49.65 12.88
N TYR A 439 -15.32 -49.54 12.52
CA TYR A 439 -14.31 -50.52 12.89
C TYR A 439 -14.17 -50.66 14.41
N SER A 440 -14.05 -49.55 15.14
CA SER A 440 -13.90 -49.58 16.60
C SER A 440 -15.10 -50.21 17.31
N ILE A 441 -16.32 -50.04 16.79
CA ILE A 441 -17.53 -50.71 17.31
C ILE A 441 -17.44 -52.21 17.05
N GLY A 442 -17.03 -52.61 15.85
CA GLY A 442 -16.82 -54.03 15.51
C GLY A 442 -15.75 -54.71 16.36
N ASP A 443 -14.60 -54.06 16.57
CA ASP A 443 -13.50 -54.55 17.43
C ASP A 443 -13.95 -54.70 18.89
N TYR A 444 -14.78 -53.78 19.37
CA TYR A 444 -15.34 -53.83 20.73
C TYR A 444 -16.41 -54.91 20.91
N GLU A 445 -17.25 -55.15 19.91
CA GLU A 445 -18.35 -56.12 20.01
C GLU A 445 -17.97 -57.55 19.65
N VAL A 446 -16.96 -57.78 18.81
CA VAL A 446 -16.62 -59.11 18.29
C VAL A 446 -16.16 -60.06 19.40
N ILE A 447 -15.31 -59.60 20.33
CA ILE A 447 -14.79 -60.39 21.45
C ILE A 447 -15.21 -59.70 22.74
N ASP A 448 -16.06 -60.35 23.53
CA ASP A 448 -16.38 -59.88 24.87
C ASP A 448 -15.26 -60.29 25.84
N GLU A 449 -14.43 -59.33 26.25
CA GLU A 449 -13.29 -59.55 27.15
C GLU A 449 -13.70 -60.15 28.51
N VAL A 450 -14.94 -59.95 28.96
CA VAL A 450 -15.42 -60.41 30.27
C VAL A 450 -15.80 -61.88 30.23
N THR A 451 -16.44 -62.33 29.14
CA THR A 451 -16.91 -63.72 29.00
C THR A 451 -16.00 -64.58 28.12
N ASN A 452 -15.01 -63.96 27.45
CA ASN A 452 -14.17 -64.58 26.42
C ASN A 452 -14.96 -65.26 25.30
N THR A 453 -16.21 -64.82 25.07
CA THR A 453 -17.06 -65.34 24.00
C THR A 453 -17.00 -64.46 22.76
N ILE A 454 -17.10 -65.10 21.58
CA ILE A 454 -17.17 -64.39 20.30
C ILE A 454 -18.64 -64.16 19.92
N LYS A 455 -19.02 -62.94 19.59
CA LYS A 455 -20.37 -62.66 19.07
C LYS A 455 -20.41 -62.97 17.59
N THR A 456 -21.13 -64.04 17.23
CA THR A 456 -21.28 -64.50 15.84
C THR A 456 -22.08 -63.57 14.95
N ASP A 457 -22.85 -62.66 15.55
CA ASP A 457 -23.75 -61.80 14.80
C ASP A 457 -23.04 -60.54 14.28
N SER A 458 -21.92 -60.11 14.88
CA SER A 458 -21.24 -58.86 14.50
C SER A 458 -20.78 -58.84 13.04
N TRP A 459 -20.84 -57.65 12.43
CA TRP A 459 -20.42 -57.44 11.04
C TRP A 459 -18.97 -57.88 10.80
N LEU A 460 -18.09 -57.73 11.79
CA LEU A 460 -16.67 -58.06 11.71
C LEU A 460 -16.44 -59.58 11.65
N TYR A 461 -17.23 -60.34 12.41
CA TYR A 461 -17.22 -61.80 12.39
C TYR A 461 -17.76 -62.35 11.06
N GLN A 462 -18.88 -61.79 10.58
CA GLN A 462 -19.47 -62.16 9.29
C GLN A 462 -18.49 -61.89 8.13
N LEU A 463 -17.76 -60.77 8.17
CA LEU A 463 -16.71 -60.47 7.21
C LEU A 463 -15.57 -61.50 7.23
N ALA A 464 -15.13 -61.90 8.43
CA ALA A 464 -14.05 -62.87 8.61
C ALA A 464 -14.39 -64.24 8.00
N ILE A 465 -15.64 -64.67 8.12
CA ILE A 465 -16.14 -65.89 7.46
C ILE A 465 -16.14 -65.72 5.94
N ASN A 466 -16.67 -64.61 5.43
CA ASN A 466 -16.78 -64.37 3.99
C ASN A 466 -15.42 -64.29 3.28
N LEU A 467 -14.38 -63.80 3.97
CA LEU A 467 -13.01 -63.71 3.44
C LEU A 467 -12.20 -65.01 3.63
N GLY A 468 -12.75 -66.02 4.32
CA GLY A 468 -12.06 -67.29 4.60
C GLY A 468 -10.97 -67.19 5.66
N SER A 469 -10.99 -66.15 6.50
CA SER A 469 -10.03 -65.92 7.60
C SER A 469 -10.76 -65.83 8.95
N PRO A 470 -11.39 -66.92 9.42
CA PRO A 470 -12.18 -66.91 10.65
C PRO A 470 -11.33 -66.71 11.91
N TYR A 471 -11.98 -66.29 12.99
CA TYR A 471 -11.36 -66.23 14.32
C TYR A 471 -11.32 -67.63 14.94
N CYS A 472 -10.15 -68.05 15.42
CA CYS A 472 -9.91 -69.35 16.03
C CYS A 472 -9.48 -69.16 17.49
N TYR A 473 -10.10 -69.91 18.40
CA TYR A 473 -9.70 -69.92 19.80
C TYR A 473 -8.57 -70.91 20.02
N ASN A 474 -7.39 -70.43 20.43
CA ASN A 474 -6.25 -71.30 20.72
C ASN A 474 -6.31 -71.81 22.16
N ALA A 475 -7.07 -72.89 22.37
CA ALA A 475 -7.23 -73.53 23.68
C ALA A 475 -5.94 -74.21 24.21
N SER A 476 -4.92 -74.39 23.35
CA SER A 476 -3.68 -75.12 23.66
C SER A 476 -2.49 -74.20 23.94
N GLY A 477 -2.65 -72.89 23.81
CA GLY A 477 -1.59 -71.87 23.92
C GLY A 477 -1.91 -70.74 24.91
N SER A 478 -1.60 -69.49 24.54
CA SER A 478 -1.70 -68.25 25.36
C SER A 478 -3.11 -67.86 25.85
N GLY A 479 -4.14 -68.68 25.59
CA GLY A 479 -5.53 -68.41 25.99
C GLY A 479 -6.16 -67.23 25.24
N GLN A 480 -5.68 -66.92 24.03
CA GLN A 480 -6.11 -65.77 23.23
C GLN A 480 -6.81 -66.22 21.93
N TRP A 481 -7.71 -65.35 21.45
CA TRP A 481 -8.32 -65.47 20.12
C TRP A 481 -7.31 -65.06 19.05
N GLU A 482 -7.02 -65.95 18.10
CA GLU A 482 -6.08 -65.73 17.00
C GLU A 482 -6.81 -65.79 15.64
N GLY A 483 -6.37 -65.00 14.67
CA GLY A 483 -6.96 -64.95 13.32
C GLY A 483 -7.68 -63.63 13.00
N GLY A 484 -8.61 -63.67 12.05
CA GLY A 484 -9.31 -62.49 11.54
C GLY A 484 -8.75 -61.93 10.22
N PRO A 485 -9.47 -61.00 9.57
CA PRO A 485 -9.07 -60.43 8.29
C PRO A 485 -7.84 -59.52 8.41
N GLY A 486 -7.08 -59.39 7.32
CA GLY A 486 -5.98 -58.43 7.26
C GLY A 486 -6.45 -56.98 7.47
N LYS A 487 -5.64 -56.16 8.16
CA LYS A 487 -5.98 -54.78 8.53
C LYS A 487 -6.37 -53.90 7.33
N ASP A 488 -5.72 -54.09 6.17
CA ASP A 488 -6.03 -53.34 4.96
C ASP A 488 -7.43 -53.68 4.43
N SER A 489 -7.80 -54.96 4.46
CA SER A 489 -9.14 -55.42 4.07
C SER A 489 -10.20 -54.88 5.02
N LEU A 490 -9.93 -54.86 6.32
CA LEU A 490 -10.81 -54.28 7.34
C LEU A 490 -11.08 -52.81 7.07
N TYR A 491 -10.03 -52.00 6.86
CA TYR A 491 -10.18 -50.58 6.58
C TYR A 491 -10.96 -50.32 5.28
N ILE A 492 -10.62 -51.00 4.18
CA ILE A 492 -11.30 -50.84 2.89
C ILE A 492 -12.78 -51.22 3.03
N THR A 493 -13.09 -52.30 3.74
CA THR A 493 -14.46 -52.77 3.93
C THR A 493 -15.27 -51.83 4.82
N SER A 494 -14.69 -51.31 5.91
CA SER A 494 -15.33 -50.29 6.74
C SER A 494 -15.60 -49.00 5.95
N LEU A 495 -14.63 -48.54 5.16
CA LEU A 495 -14.79 -47.36 4.32
C LEU A 495 -15.87 -47.58 3.25
N TYR A 496 -15.88 -48.75 2.61
CA TYR A 496 -16.92 -49.13 1.66
C TYR A 496 -18.31 -49.07 2.29
N PHE A 497 -18.52 -49.67 3.47
CA PHE A 497 -19.80 -49.62 4.17
C PHE A 497 -20.25 -48.18 4.43
N THR A 498 -19.37 -47.36 5.03
CA THR A 498 -19.71 -45.96 5.32
C THR A 498 -19.99 -45.13 4.07
N MET A 499 -19.23 -45.32 2.99
CA MET A 499 -19.50 -44.67 1.71
C MET A 499 -20.86 -45.07 1.17
N THR A 500 -21.20 -46.35 1.16
CA THR A 500 -22.52 -46.81 0.65
C THR A 500 -23.70 -46.28 1.47
N SER A 501 -23.50 -46.05 2.76
CA SER A 501 -24.50 -45.45 3.66
C SER A 501 -24.62 -43.94 3.45
N LEU A 502 -23.49 -43.21 3.40
CA LEU A 502 -23.45 -41.76 3.21
C LEU A 502 -23.94 -41.33 1.81
N THR A 503 -23.68 -42.12 0.78
CA THR A 503 -24.17 -41.87 -0.59
C THR A 503 -25.57 -42.45 -0.84
N THR A 504 -26.24 -42.97 0.21
CA THR A 504 -27.60 -43.54 0.16
C THR A 504 -27.78 -44.68 -0.86
N ILE A 505 -26.71 -45.40 -1.22
CA ILE A 505 -26.78 -46.53 -2.17
C ILE A 505 -27.23 -47.81 -1.46
N GLY A 506 -26.60 -48.13 -0.32
CA GLY A 506 -27.02 -49.23 0.55
C GLY A 506 -27.04 -50.62 -0.10
N PHE A 507 -25.93 -51.07 -0.70
CA PHE A 507 -25.86 -52.39 -1.38
C PHE A 507 -26.21 -53.59 -0.48
N GLY A 508 -26.00 -53.50 0.84
CA GLY A 508 -26.40 -54.53 1.80
C GLY A 508 -25.40 -55.68 2.02
N ASN A 509 -24.22 -55.65 1.39
CA ASN A 509 -23.18 -56.69 1.58
C ASN A 509 -22.58 -56.71 2.99
N ILE A 510 -22.50 -55.54 3.63
CA ILE A 510 -22.21 -55.38 5.06
C ILE A 510 -23.40 -54.63 5.64
N ALA A 511 -23.99 -55.17 6.71
CA ALA A 511 -25.17 -54.62 7.34
C ALA A 511 -25.04 -54.70 8.87
N PRO A 512 -25.59 -53.72 9.60
CA PRO A 512 -25.64 -53.76 11.06
C PRO A 512 -26.62 -54.84 11.55
N THR A 513 -26.15 -55.72 12.41
CA THR A 513 -26.94 -56.83 12.97
C THR A 513 -27.22 -56.63 14.45
N THR A 514 -26.23 -56.10 15.18
CA THR A 514 -26.32 -55.85 16.62
C THR A 514 -27.03 -54.52 16.91
N ASP A 515 -27.49 -54.34 18.15
CA ASP A 515 -28.19 -53.11 18.55
C ASP A 515 -27.26 -51.90 18.53
N GLY A 516 -25.99 -52.05 18.93
CA GLY A 516 -24.98 -50.99 18.87
C GLY A 516 -24.67 -50.57 17.43
N GLU A 517 -24.46 -51.56 16.55
CA GLU A 517 -24.25 -51.33 15.12
C GLU A 517 -25.45 -50.64 14.45
N LYS A 518 -26.69 -51.01 14.81
CA LYS A 518 -27.92 -50.39 14.28
C LYS A 518 -28.08 -48.94 14.73
N ILE A 519 -27.88 -48.65 16.02
CA ILE A 519 -27.96 -47.28 16.55
C ILE A 519 -26.95 -46.37 15.82
N PHE A 520 -25.72 -46.84 15.66
CA PHE A 520 -24.69 -46.10 14.93
C PHE A 520 -25.05 -45.92 13.45
N SER A 521 -25.60 -46.95 12.81
CA SER A 521 -26.02 -46.87 11.40
C SER A 521 -27.15 -45.85 11.18
N VAL A 522 -28.13 -45.79 12.09
CA VAL A 522 -29.19 -44.76 12.04
C VAL A 522 -28.59 -43.35 12.17
N ALA A 523 -27.65 -43.14 13.10
CA ALA A 523 -26.96 -41.87 13.25
C ALA A 523 -26.13 -41.50 12.00
N MET A 524 -25.41 -42.47 11.43
CA MET A 524 -24.63 -42.31 10.19
C MET A 524 -25.54 -41.92 9.02
N MET A 525 -26.68 -42.57 8.84
CA MET A 525 -27.64 -42.25 7.76
C MET A 525 -28.20 -40.83 7.90
N MET A 526 -28.49 -40.38 9.12
CA MET A 526 -28.94 -39.01 9.38
C MET A 526 -27.86 -37.98 8.98
N VAL A 527 -26.62 -38.17 9.45
CA VAL A 527 -25.48 -37.30 9.08
C VAL A 527 -25.23 -37.33 7.58
N GLY A 528 -25.29 -38.51 6.95
CA GLY A 528 -25.11 -38.69 5.52
C GLY A 528 -26.13 -37.94 4.68
N SER A 529 -27.42 -38.07 5.01
CA SER A 529 -28.49 -37.38 4.29
C SER A 529 -28.33 -35.85 4.32
N LEU A 530 -27.95 -35.28 5.47
CA LEU A 530 -27.69 -33.84 5.61
C LEU A 530 -26.48 -33.40 4.79
N LEU A 531 -25.36 -34.12 4.88
CA LEU A 531 -24.15 -33.80 4.11
C LEU A 531 -24.40 -33.90 2.60
N TYR A 532 -25.07 -34.97 2.15
CA TYR A 532 -25.40 -35.15 0.75
C TYR A 532 -26.32 -34.03 0.22
N ALA A 533 -27.33 -33.63 1.01
CA ALA A 533 -28.18 -32.49 0.67
C ALA A 533 -27.40 -31.18 0.54
N THR A 534 -26.42 -30.91 1.42
CA THR A 534 -25.57 -29.72 1.31
C THR A 534 -24.68 -29.73 0.06
N ILE A 535 -24.18 -30.89 -0.36
CA ILE A 535 -23.41 -31.03 -1.60
C ILE A 535 -24.29 -30.70 -2.80
N PHE A 536 -25.46 -31.31 -2.87
CA PHE A 536 -26.40 -31.07 -3.96
C PHE A 536 -26.87 -29.60 -4.02
N GLY A 537 -27.10 -28.99 -2.86
CA GLY A 537 -27.42 -27.56 -2.75
C GLY A 537 -26.31 -26.67 -3.32
N ASN A 538 -25.05 -26.91 -2.97
CA ASN A 538 -23.91 -26.14 -3.48
C ASN A 538 -23.65 -26.39 -4.99
N VAL A 539 -23.82 -27.62 -5.46
CA VAL A 539 -23.73 -27.91 -6.90
C VAL A 539 -24.80 -27.11 -7.66
N THR A 540 -26.03 -27.06 -7.15
CA THR A 540 -27.12 -26.28 -7.74
C THR A 540 -26.80 -24.78 -7.78
N THR A 541 -26.28 -24.20 -6.70
CA THR A 541 -25.90 -22.76 -6.68
C THR A 541 -24.78 -22.45 -7.66
N ILE A 542 -23.77 -23.31 -7.80
CA ILE A 542 -22.70 -23.16 -8.78
C ILE A 542 -23.25 -23.17 -10.22
N PHE A 543 -24.14 -24.13 -10.53
CA PHE A 543 -24.80 -24.16 -11.84
C PHE A 543 -25.60 -22.89 -12.11
N GLN A 544 -26.37 -22.43 -11.13
CA GLN A 544 -27.13 -21.18 -11.25
C GLN A 544 -26.23 -19.96 -11.50
N GLN A 545 -25.12 -19.85 -10.76
CA GLN A 545 -24.16 -18.75 -10.93
C GLN A 545 -23.47 -18.79 -12.30
N MET A 546 -23.04 -19.97 -12.75
CA MET A 546 -22.38 -20.16 -14.04
C MET A 546 -23.29 -19.78 -15.22
N TYR A 547 -24.57 -20.13 -15.14
CA TYR A 547 -25.55 -19.83 -16.19
C TYR A 547 -26.25 -18.48 -16.03
N ALA A 548 -26.01 -17.73 -14.94
CA ALA A 548 -26.71 -16.48 -14.67
C ALA A 548 -26.61 -15.45 -15.81
N ASN A 549 -25.41 -15.22 -16.37
CA ASN A 549 -25.23 -14.22 -17.43
C ASN A 549 -25.85 -14.65 -18.76
N THR A 550 -25.72 -15.94 -19.10
CA THR A 550 -26.30 -16.52 -20.32
C THR A 550 -27.82 -16.56 -20.26
N ASN A 551 -28.39 -16.91 -19.10
CA ASN A 551 -29.84 -16.91 -18.89
C ASN A 551 -30.41 -15.51 -19.01
N ARG A 552 -29.76 -14.49 -18.43
CA ARG A 552 -30.16 -13.08 -18.58
C ARG A 552 -30.19 -12.63 -20.05
N TYR A 553 -29.20 -13.06 -20.84
CA TYR A 553 -29.17 -12.80 -22.28
C TYR A 553 -30.32 -13.47 -23.02
N HIS A 554 -30.56 -14.77 -22.77
CA HIS A 554 -31.66 -15.49 -23.41
C HIS A 554 -33.02 -14.94 -23.02
N GLU A 555 -33.20 -14.50 -21.77
CA GLU A 555 -34.40 -13.83 -21.30
C GLU A 555 -34.61 -12.50 -22.04
N MET A 556 -33.60 -11.63 -22.10
CA MET A 556 -33.66 -10.38 -22.87
C MET A 556 -34.00 -10.64 -24.35
N LEU A 557 -33.34 -11.62 -24.98
CA LEU A 557 -33.55 -11.95 -26.39
C LEU A 557 -34.95 -12.50 -26.64
N THR A 558 -35.51 -13.25 -25.70
CA THR A 558 -36.90 -13.72 -25.74
C THR A 558 -37.87 -12.56 -25.59
N ASN A 559 -37.66 -11.66 -24.63
CA ASN A 559 -38.48 -10.47 -24.43
C ASN A 559 -38.52 -9.58 -25.67
N VAL A 560 -37.37 -9.39 -26.35
CA VAL A 560 -37.32 -8.63 -27.61
C VAL A 560 -38.07 -9.34 -28.72
N ARG A 561 -37.91 -10.66 -28.86
CA ARG A 561 -38.65 -11.44 -29.86
C ARG A 561 -40.16 -11.34 -29.64
N ASP A 562 -40.59 -11.45 -28.39
CA ASP A 562 -42.00 -11.35 -28.02
C ASP A 562 -42.54 -9.94 -28.27
N PHE A 563 -41.74 -8.90 -28.00
CA PHE A 563 -42.06 -7.52 -28.35
C PHE A 563 -42.25 -7.34 -29.88
N LEU A 564 -41.30 -7.79 -30.69
CA LEU A 564 -41.37 -7.67 -32.15
C LEU A 564 -42.60 -8.39 -32.71
N LYS A 565 -42.94 -9.56 -32.15
CA LYS A 565 -44.11 -10.34 -32.53
C LYS A 565 -45.42 -9.67 -32.10
N LEU A 566 -45.47 -9.13 -30.88
CA LEU A 566 -46.65 -8.45 -30.34
C LEU A 566 -47.05 -7.23 -31.19
N TYR A 567 -46.07 -6.45 -31.63
CA TYR A 567 -46.28 -5.24 -32.43
C TYR A 567 -46.29 -5.51 -33.95
N GLN A 568 -46.22 -6.77 -34.38
CA GLN A 568 -46.24 -7.16 -35.81
C GLN A 568 -45.20 -6.43 -36.66
N VAL A 569 -43.98 -6.31 -36.14
CA VAL A 569 -42.87 -5.63 -36.83
C VAL A 569 -42.48 -6.43 -38.10
N PRO A 570 -42.28 -5.78 -39.27
CA PRO A 570 -41.93 -6.47 -40.51
C PRO A 570 -40.69 -7.36 -40.38
N ASN A 571 -40.71 -8.53 -41.02
CA ASN A 571 -39.66 -9.55 -40.88
C ASN A 571 -38.25 -9.03 -41.13
N GLY A 572 -38.06 -8.17 -42.14
CA GLY A 572 -36.74 -7.60 -42.44
C GLY A 572 -36.20 -6.66 -41.35
N LEU A 573 -37.07 -5.89 -40.69
CA LEU A 573 -36.66 -5.05 -39.55
C LEU A 573 -36.43 -5.91 -38.30
N SER A 574 -37.29 -6.91 -38.08
CA SER A 574 -37.17 -7.84 -36.97
C SER A 574 -35.86 -8.63 -37.02
N GLU A 575 -35.48 -9.18 -38.17
CA GLU A 575 -34.21 -9.89 -38.36
C GLU A 575 -33.01 -8.96 -38.10
N ARG A 576 -33.05 -7.75 -38.67
CA ARG A 576 -32.00 -6.74 -38.44
C ARG A 576 -31.83 -6.35 -36.97
N VAL A 577 -32.93 -6.17 -36.23
CA VAL A 577 -32.89 -5.90 -34.77
C VAL A 577 -32.27 -7.08 -34.01
N MET A 578 -32.64 -8.31 -34.36
CA MET A 578 -32.11 -9.51 -33.72
C MET A 578 -30.60 -9.67 -33.99
N ASP A 579 -30.17 -9.49 -35.23
CA ASP A 579 -28.76 -9.55 -35.61
C ASP A 579 -27.92 -8.47 -34.91
N TYR A 580 -28.48 -7.26 -34.77
CA TYR A 580 -27.85 -6.19 -34.00
C TYR A 580 -27.65 -6.59 -32.53
N ILE A 581 -28.66 -7.16 -31.87
CA ILE A 581 -28.55 -7.57 -30.46
C ILE A 581 -27.54 -8.71 -30.30
N VAL A 582 -27.58 -9.71 -31.17
CA VAL A 582 -26.66 -10.87 -31.12
C VAL A 582 -25.22 -10.42 -31.36
N SER A 583 -24.99 -9.56 -32.37
CA SER A 583 -23.66 -9.03 -32.67
C SER A 583 -23.14 -8.14 -31.54
N THR A 584 -23.97 -7.24 -31.00
CA THR A 584 -23.62 -6.40 -29.84
C THR A 584 -23.27 -7.24 -28.61
N TRP A 585 -24.03 -8.31 -28.35
CA TRP A 585 -23.70 -9.24 -27.25
C TRP A 585 -22.39 -9.97 -27.47
N SER A 586 -22.12 -10.43 -28.71
CA SER A 586 -20.86 -11.13 -29.04
C SER A 586 -19.63 -10.25 -28.82
N MET A 587 -19.76 -8.93 -29.06
CA MET A 587 -18.71 -7.95 -28.88
C MET A 587 -18.55 -7.52 -27.41
N SER A 588 -19.65 -7.13 -26.76
CA SER A 588 -19.66 -6.61 -25.39
C SER A 588 -19.56 -7.71 -24.32
N LYS A 589 -19.81 -8.98 -24.69
CA LYS A 589 -19.93 -10.14 -23.78
C LYS A 589 -20.94 -9.91 -22.64
N GLY A 590 -21.92 -9.03 -22.84
CA GLY A 590 -22.93 -8.67 -21.85
C GLY A 590 -22.48 -7.66 -20.80
N ILE A 591 -21.37 -6.96 -21.04
CA ILE A 591 -20.84 -5.92 -20.16
C ILE A 591 -21.51 -4.59 -20.51
N ASP A 592 -22.22 -4.04 -19.54
CA ASP A 592 -22.74 -2.67 -19.59
C ASP A 592 -21.62 -1.69 -19.24
N THR A 593 -21.12 -0.97 -20.24
CA THR A 593 -19.97 -0.07 -20.10
C THR A 593 -20.28 1.11 -19.17
N GLU A 594 -21.47 1.70 -19.24
CA GLU A 594 -21.85 2.83 -18.39
C GLU A 594 -21.95 2.40 -16.92
N LYS A 595 -22.56 1.25 -16.66
CA LYS A 595 -22.64 0.69 -15.31
C LYS A 595 -21.24 0.41 -14.73
N VAL A 596 -20.33 -0.18 -15.51
CA VAL A 596 -18.94 -0.39 -15.05
C VAL A 596 -18.24 0.93 -14.75
N LEU A 597 -18.37 1.92 -15.64
CA LEU A 597 -17.75 3.24 -15.45
C LEU A 597 -18.32 3.98 -14.23
N SER A 598 -19.58 3.74 -13.86
CA SER A 598 -20.22 4.32 -12.66
C SER A 598 -19.68 3.76 -11.33
N ILE A 599 -19.10 2.56 -11.32
CA ILE A 599 -18.46 1.96 -10.14
C ILE A 599 -17.12 2.65 -9.86
N CYS A 600 -16.45 3.13 -10.91
CA CYS A 600 -15.14 3.76 -10.80
C CYS A 600 -15.23 5.20 -10.26
N PRO A 601 -14.29 5.63 -9.40
CA PRO A 601 -14.20 7.03 -9.00
C PRO A 601 -13.87 7.92 -10.20
N LYS A 602 -14.20 9.22 -10.08
CA LYS A 602 -14.09 10.22 -11.18
C LYS A 602 -12.76 10.19 -11.93
N ASP A 603 -11.65 10.08 -11.21
CA ASP A 603 -10.29 10.09 -11.77
C ASP A 603 -10.01 8.83 -12.61
N MET A 604 -10.21 7.65 -12.03
CA MET A 604 -10.06 6.36 -12.74
C MET A 604 -11.02 6.25 -13.93
N ARG A 605 -12.26 6.73 -13.77
CA ARG A 605 -13.24 6.78 -14.86
C ARG A 605 -12.73 7.61 -16.03
N ALA A 606 -12.20 8.80 -15.76
CA ALA A 606 -11.64 9.66 -16.79
C ALA A 606 -10.45 9.00 -17.50
N ASP A 607 -9.54 8.35 -16.77
CA ASP A 607 -8.39 7.65 -17.35
C ASP A 607 -8.82 6.45 -18.21
N ILE A 608 -9.82 5.66 -17.78
CA ILE A 608 -10.40 4.58 -18.58
C ILE A 608 -11.03 5.15 -19.86
N CYS A 609 -11.82 6.22 -19.76
CA CYS A 609 -12.42 6.87 -20.91
C CYS A 609 -11.35 7.41 -21.89
N VAL A 610 -10.25 7.98 -21.39
CA VAL A 610 -9.12 8.42 -22.24
C VAL A 610 -8.51 7.23 -22.97
N HIS A 611 -8.36 6.10 -22.28
CA HIS A 611 -7.83 4.87 -22.88
C HIS A 611 -8.75 4.28 -23.95
N LEU A 612 -10.08 4.29 -23.73
CA LEU A 612 -11.08 3.85 -24.71
C LEU A 612 -11.01 4.71 -25.98
N ASN A 613 -10.92 6.02 -25.81
CA ASN A 613 -10.87 7.00 -26.90
C ASN A 613 -9.47 7.24 -27.49
N ARG A 614 -8.46 6.44 -27.11
CA ARG A 614 -7.05 6.65 -27.50
C ARG A 614 -6.83 6.68 -29.01
N LYS A 615 -7.63 5.93 -29.78
CA LYS A 615 -7.51 5.90 -31.24
C LYS A 615 -7.85 7.28 -31.81
N VAL A 616 -8.90 7.92 -31.33
CA VAL A 616 -9.28 9.28 -31.74
C VAL A 616 -8.23 10.32 -31.32
N PHE A 617 -7.83 10.31 -30.03
CA PHE A 617 -6.94 11.32 -29.49
C PHE A 617 -5.52 11.27 -30.05
N ASN A 618 -5.02 10.09 -30.42
CA ASN A 618 -3.68 9.92 -30.97
C ASN A 618 -3.63 10.06 -32.50
N GLU A 619 -4.68 9.63 -33.22
CA GLU A 619 -4.68 9.66 -34.69
C GLU A 619 -5.06 11.04 -35.25
N HIS A 620 -6.00 11.76 -34.62
CA HIS A 620 -6.43 13.06 -35.15
C HIS A 620 -5.56 14.23 -34.70
N PRO A 621 -5.11 15.10 -35.63
CA PRO A 621 -4.26 16.24 -35.30
C PRO A 621 -4.95 17.30 -34.42
N ALA A 622 -6.29 17.30 -34.39
CA ALA A 622 -7.09 18.22 -33.59
C ALA A 622 -6.83 18.10 -32.08
N PHE A 623 -6.52 16.91 -31.59
CA PHE A 623 -6.35 16.62 -30.16
C PHE A 623 -4.88 16.63 -29.70
N ARG A 624 -3.91 16.72 -30.61
CA ARG A 624 -2.48 16.68 -30.29
C ARG A 624 -2.01 17.82 -29.35
N LEU A 625 -2.71 18.95 -29.38
CA LEU A 625 -2.45 20.13 -28.54
C LEU A 625 -3.39 20.22 -27.33
N ALA A 626 -4.26 19.22 -27.11
CA ALA A 626 -5.11 19.18 -25.94
C ALA A 626 -4.27 18.99 -24.67
N SER A 627 -4.61 19.72 -23.61
CA SER A 627 -4.06 19.43 -22.29
C SER A 627 -4.66 18.13 -21.75
N ASP A 628 -3.96 17.48 -20.82
CA ASP A 628 -4.43 16.24 -20.19
C ASP A 628 -5.80 16.42 -19.50
N GLY A 629 -6.01 17.54 -18.81
CA GLY A 629 -7.32 17.89 -18.25
C GLY A 629 -8.41 18.05 -19.32
N CYS A 630 -8.08 18.62 -20.47
CA CYS A 630 -9.01 18.76 -21.60
C CYS A 630 -9.35 17.39 -22.21
N LEU A 631 -8.36 16.51 -22.40
CA LEU A 631 -8.57 15.14 -22.87
C LEU A 631 -9.48 14.36 -21.92
N ARG A 632 -9.29 14.48 -20.61
CA ARG A 632 -10.15 13.85 -19.59
C ARG A 632 -11.59 14.39 -19.63
N SER A 633 -11.76 15.70 -19.80
CA SER A 633 -13.10 16.31 -19.95
C SER A 633 -13.79 15.86 -21.24
N LEU A 634 -13.07 15.79 -22.36
CA LEU A 634 -13.60 15.27 -23.62
C LEU A 634 -13.97 13.79 -23.51
N ALA A 635 -13.06 12.97 -22.98
CA ALA A 635 -13.21 11.53 -22.94
C ALA A 635 -14.44 11.08 -22.15
N GLY A 636 -14.80 11.79 -21.08
CA GLY A 636 -16.02 11.51 -20.30
C GLY A 636 -17.32 11.74 -21.07
N GLU A 637 -17.29 12.54 -22.13
CA GLU A 637 -18.45 12.89 -22.96
C GLU A 637 -18.49 12.12 -24.29
N PHE A 638 -17.39 11.46 -24.66
CA PHE A 638 -17.33 10.60 -25.84
C PHE A 638 -18.11 9.31 -25.61
N GLN A 639 -18.94 8.95 -26.59
CA GLN A 639 -19.65 7.68 -26.62
C GLN A 639 -19.13 6.85 -27.81
N THR A 640 -19.00 5.54 -27.61
CA THR A 640 -18.64 4.62 -28.69
C THR A 640 -19.91 3.96 -29.22
N ILE A 641 -20.14 4.03 -30.52
CA ILE A 641 -21.26 3.41 -31.22
C ILE A 641 -20.70 2.38 -32.20
N HIS A 642 -21.35 1.21 -32.23
CA HIS A 642 -21.07 0.16 -33.19
C HIS A 642 -22.23 0.08 -34.19
N CYS A 643 -21.91 0.08 -35.48
CA CYS A 643 -22.89 -0.01 -36.55
C CYS A 643 -22.65 -1.28 -37.37
N ALA A 644 -23.73 -1.95 -37.78
CA ALA A 644 -23.67 -3.09 -38.69
C ALA A 644 -23.70 -2.64 -40.17
N PRO A 645 -23.24 -3.49 -41.11
CA PRO A 645 -23.39 -3.21 -42.53
C PRO A 645 -24.85 -2.92 -42.92
N GLY A 646 -25.06 -1.86 -43.70
CA GLY A 646 -26.38 -1.41 -44.13
C GLY A 646 -27.09 -0.50 -43.13
N ASP A 647 -26.58 -0.33 -41.90
CA ASP A 647 -27.16 0.60 -40.93
C ASP A 647 -26.98 2.06 -41.37
N LEU A 648 -28.04 2.85 -41.23
CA LEU A 648 -28.02 4.29 -41.46
C LEU A 648 -27.75 4.98 -40.12
N ILE A 649 -26.68 5.78 -40.06
CA ILE A 649 -26.26 6.54 -38.87
C ILE A 649 -26.99 7.87 -38.82
N PHE A 650 -27.14 8.53 -39.97
CA PHE A 650 -27.92 9.74 -40.13
C PHE A 650 -28.89 9.58 -41.30
N HIS A 651 -30.10 10.09 -41.12
CA HIS A 651 -31.08 10.23 -42.17
C HIS A 651 -31.08 11.66 -42.74
N ALA A 652 -31.30 11.79 -44.04
CA ALA A 652 -31.52 13.08 -44.68
C ALA A 652 -32.73 13.78 -44.04
N GLY A 653 -32.54 15.03 -43.59
CA GLY A 653 -33.51 15.80 -42.83
C GLY A 653 -33.37 15.71 -41.31
N GLU A 654 -32.61 14.74 -40.78
CA GLU A 654 -32.37 14.59 -39.34
C GLU A 654 -31.51 15.73 -38.79
N SER A 655 -31.64 16.03 -37.49
CA SER A 655 -30.80 17.04 -36.84
C SER A 655 -29.37 16.53 -36.65
N VAL A 656 -28.39 17.28 -37.16
CA VAL A 656 -26.96 16.98 -36.94
C VAL A 656 -26.53 17.60 -35.61
N ASP A 657 -26.62 16.82 -34.53
CA ASP A 657 -26.27 17.23 -33.16
C ASP A 657 -25.00 16.56 -32.62
N THR A 658 -24.43 15.64 -33.37
CA THR A 658 -23.28 14.82 -32.97
C THR A 658 -22.15 14.92 -34.00
N LEU A 659 -20.93 14.96 -33.50
CA LEU A 659 -19.71 14.91 -34.29
C LEU A 659 -19.15 13.49 -34.20
N CYS A 660 -18.92 12.86 -35.35
CA CYS A 660 -18.55 11.45 -35.44
C CYS A 660 -17.14 11.27 -35.97
N PHE A 661 -16.36 10.44 -35.30
CA PHE A 661 -15.00 10.04 -35.68
C PHE A 661 -15.02 8.56 -36.07
N VAL A 662 -14.58 8.25 -37.28
CA VAL A 662 -14.53 6.88 -37.80
C VAL A 662 -13.24 6.22 -37.34
N VAL A 663 -13.35 5.30 -36.41
CA VAL A 663 -12.18 4.63 -35.81
C VAL A 663 -11.84 3.32 -36.51
N SER A 664 -12.86 2.65 -37.04
CA SER A 664 -12.74 1.42 -37.82
C SER A 664 -13.94 1.27 -38.76
N GLY A 665 -13.73 0.58 -39.88
CA GLY A 665 -14.77 0.32 -40.88
C GLY A 665 -14.81 1.35 -42.01
N SER A 666 -15.88 1.28 -42.80
CA SER A 666 -16.11 2.18 -43.93
C SER A 666 -17.59 2.54 -44.04
N LEU A 667 -17.86 3.80 -44.33
CA LEU A 667 -19.20 4.35 -44.50
C LEU A 667 -19.31 5.03 -45.85
N GLU A 668 -20.52 5.14 -46.36
CA GLU A 668 -20.84 5.92 -47.55
C GLU A 668 -21.85 7.01 -47.19
N VAL A 669 -21.72 8.16 -47.84
CA VAL A 669 -22.62 9.30 -47.70
C VAL A 669 -23.42 9.40 -49.00
N ILE A 670 -24.74 9.31 -48.89
CA ILE A 670 -25.68 9.25 -50.02
C ILE A 670 -26.55 10.49 -50.02
N GLN A 671 -26.51 11.26 -51.10
CA GLN A 671 -27.32 12.45 -51.30
C GLN A 671 -28.05 12.34 -52.63
N ASP A 672 -29.37 12.54 -52.63
CA ASP A 672 -30.21 12.42 -53.82
C ASP A 672 -30.00 11.08 -54.57
N ASP A 673 -29.92 9.98 -53.82
CA ASP A 673 -29.63 8.60 -54.28
C ASP A 673 -28.24 8.36 -54.92
N GLU A 674 -27.34 9.34 -54.87
CA GLU A 674 -25.96 9.24 -55.35
C GLU A 674 -24.95 9.21 -54.20
N VAL A 675 -23.89 8.40 -54.33
CA VAL A 675 -22.81 8.33 -53.33
C VAL A 675 -21.87 9.52 -53.52
N ILE A 676 -21.88 10.46 -52.57
CA ILE A 676 -21.07 11.68 -52.63
C ILE A 676 -19.71 11.57 -51.95
N ALA A 677 -19.56 10.66 -50.98
CA ALA A 677 -18.30 10.45 -50.27
C ALA A 677 -18.25 9.05 -49.64
N ILE A 678 -17.05 8.50 -49.52
CA ILE A 678 -16.75 7.31 -48.72
C ILE A 678 -15.87 7.76 -47.56
N LEU A 679 -16.25 7.37 -46.34
CA LEU A 679 -15.55 7.68 -45.11
C LEU A 679 -14.88 6.42 -44.60
N GLY A 680 -13.56 6.47 -44.41
CA GLY A 680 -12.75 5.39 -43.89
C GLY A 680 -12.20 5.68 -42.50
N LYS A 681 -11.24 4.85 -42.08
CA LYS A 681 -10.55 5.02 -40.80
C LYS A 681 -9.85 6.39 -40.72
N GLY A 682 -10.12 7.13 -39.64
CA GLY A 682 -9.54 8.44 -39.36
C GLY A 682 -10.29 9.60 -40.01
N ASP A 683 -11.46 9.34 -40.61
CA ASP A 683 -12.32 10.39 -41.14
C ASP A 683 -13.26 10.95 -40.07
N VAL A 684 -13.67 12.20 -40.27
CA VAL A 684 -14.57 12.94 -39.37
C VAL A 684 -15.74 13.50 -40.16
N PHE A 685 -16.96 13.31 -39.66
CA PHE A 685 -18.17 13.82 -40.29
C PHE A 685 -19.17 14.34 -39.25
N GLY A 686 -20.06 15.22 -39.69
CA GLY A 686 -21.02 15.92 -38.84
C GLY A 686 -21.14 17.38 -39.25
N ASP A 687 -21.17 18.29 -38.27
CA ASP A 687 -21.20 19.74 -38.49
C ASP A 687 -20.15 20.49 -37.63
N VAL A 688 -19.81 21.71 -38.03
CA VAL A 688 -18.79 22.55 -37.38
C VAL A 688 -19.43 23.40 -36.29
N PHE A 689 -19.81 22.75 -35.19
CA PHE A 689 -20.63 23.36 -34.12
C PHE A 689 -20.05 24.64 -33.49
N TRP A 690 -18.73 24.79 -33.47
CA TRP A 690 -18.06 25.95 -32.86
C TRP A 690 -17.97 27.17 -33.79
N LYS A 691 -18.31 27.02 -35.08
CA LYS A 691 -18.45 28.14 -36.02
C LYS A 691 -19.91 28.47 -36.29
N GLU A 692 -20.76 27.45 -36.34
CA GLU A 692 -22.17 27.56 -36.65
C GLU A 692 -23.02 27.44 -35.38
N THR A 693 -23.69 28.52 -34.99
CA THR A 693 -24.50 28.56 -33.75
C THR A 693 -25.87 27.91 -33.86
N THR A 694 -26.37 27.62 -35.06
CA THR A 694 -27.68 26.98 -35.26
C THR A 694 -27.56 25.47 -35.42
N LEU A 695 -28.60 24.70 -35.09
CA LEU A 695 -28.70 23.28 -35.51
C LEU A 695 -29.10 23.25 -36.99
N ALA A 696 -28.60 22.24 -37.72
CA ALA A 696 -28.91 22.05 -39.13
C ALA A 696 -29.44 20.65 -39.40
N HIS A 697 -30.21 20.54 -40.48
CA HIS A 697 -30.65 19.28 -41.03
C HIS A 697 -29.52 18.63 -41.83
N ALA A 698 -29.40 17.31 -41.71
CA ALA A 698 -28.51 16.50 -42.51
C ALA A 698 -28.97 16.54 -43.98
N CYS A 699 -28.07 16.93 -44.88
CA CYS A 699 -28.37 16.99 -46.31
C CYS A 699 -28.24 15.63 -47.02
N ALA A 700 -27.74 14.60 -46.33
CA ALA A 700 -27.41 13.30 -46.89
C ALA A 700 -27.66 12.18 -45.85
N ASN A 701 -27.93 10.99 -46.35
CA ASN A 701 -27.94 9.76 -45.58
C ASN A 701 -26.49 9.30 -45.35
N VAL A 702 -26.15 8.77 -44.17
CA VAL A 702 -24.84 8.15 -43.92
C VAL A 702 -25.06 6.67 -43.60
N ARG A 703 -24.54 5.77 -44.43
CA ARG A 703 -24.74 4.32 -44.31
C ARG A 703 -23.41 3.61 -44.04
N ALA A 704 -23.41 2.64 -43.12
CA ALA A 704 -22.26 1.78 -42.89
C ALA A 704 -22.14 0.72 -43.99
N LEU A 705 -20.95 0.55 -44.57
CA LEU A 705 -20.66 -0.51 -45.55
C LEU A 705 -20.18 -1.79 -44.86
N THR A 706 -19.40 -1.63 -43.79
CA THR A 706 -18.87 -2.72 -42.96
C THR A 706 -19.35 -2.55 -41.52
N TYR A 707 -18.98 -3.49 -40.64
CA TYR A 707 -19.03 -3.18 -39.22
C TYR A 707 -18.14 -1.98 -38.93
N CYS A 708 -18.72 -0.93 -38.34
CA CYS A 708 -18.05 0.33 -38.10
C CYS A 708 -18.02 0.66 -36.61
N ASP A 709 -16.87 1.13 -36.15
CA ASP A 709 -16.69 1.66 -34.81
C ASP A 709 -16.59 3.18 -34.91
N LEU A 710 -17.59 3.86 -34.35
CA LEU A 710 -17.67 5.31 -34.35
C LEU A 710 -17.51 5.83 -32.94
N HIS A 711 -16.70 6.86 -32.78
CA HIS A 711 -16.61 7.61 -31.54
C HIS A 711 -17.35 8.92 -31.77
N ILE A 712 -18.40 9.16 -31.01
CA ILE A 712 -19.27 10.31 -31.17
C ILE A 712 -19.15 11.24 -29.96
N ILE A 713 -19.31 12.53 -30.19
CA ILE A 713 -19.46 13.51 -29.13
C ILE A 713 -20.63 14.44 -29.45
N LYS A 714 -21.50 14.63 -28.45
CA LYS A 714 -22.65 15.52 -28.59
C LYS A 714 -22.20 16.97 -28.65
N ARG A 715 -22.90 17.76 -29.46
CA ARG A 715 -22.67 19.19 -29.66
C ARG A 715 -22.58 19.96 -28.34
N GLU A 716 -23.58 19.82 -27.47
CA GLU A 716 -23.63 20.57 -26.21
C GLU A 716 -22.43 20.27 -25.31
N ALA A 717 -22.04 19.00 -25.22
CA ALA A 717 -20.91 18.56 -24.43
C ALA A 717 -19.59 19.08 -25.01
N LEU A 718 -19.40 18.96 -26.33
CA LEU A 718 -18.23 19.51 -27.02
C LEU A 718 -18.13 21.02 -26.81
N LEU A 719 -19.22 21.77 -27.01
CA LEU A 719 -19.23 23.22 -26.84
C LEU A 719 -18.89 23.64 -25.40
N LYS A 720 -19.47 22.98 -24.38
CA LYS A 720 -19.11 23.22 -22.97
C LYS A 720 -17.62 23.05 -22.71
N VAL A 721 -17.00 22.03 -23.29
CA VAL A 721 -15.56 21.78 -23.15
C VAL A 721 -14.74 22.84 -23.89
N LEU A 722 -15.13 23.21 -25.12
CA LEU A 722 -14.44 24.25 -25.90
C LEU A 722 -14.54 25.63 -25.24
N GLU A 723 -15.69 25.97 -24.65
CA GLU A 723 -15.90 27.21 -23.88
C GLU A 723 -15.02 27.26 -22.64
N PHE A 724 -14.88 26.13 -21.92
CA PHE A 724 -14.00 26.05 -20.75
C PHE A 724 -12.51 26.10 -21.12
N TYR A 725 -12.10 25.41 -22.20
CA TYR A 725 -10.72 25.37 -22.68
C TYR A 725 -10.52 26.26 -23.92
N THR A 726 -10.67 27.57 -23.75
CA THR A 726 -10.62 28.57 -24.85
C THR A 726 -9.35 28.51 -25.71
N ALA A 727 -8.18 28.27 -25.10
CA ALA A 727 -6.91 28.12 -25.83
C ALA A 727 -6.91 26.88 -26.74
N PHE A 728 -7.51 25.78 -26.27
CA PHE A 728 -7.67 24.57 -27.06
C PHE A 728 -8.70 24.77 -28.18
N ALA A 729 -9.80 25.50 -27.93
CA ALA A 729 -10.84 25.73 -28.93
C ALA A 729 -10.32 26.38 -30.23
N ASN A 730 -9.42 27.35 -30.12
CA ASN A 730 -8.78 27.96 -31.29
C ASN A 730 -7.91 26.96 -32.07
N SER A 731 -7.18 26.10 -31.36
CA SER A 731 -6.38 25.04 -31.97
C SER A 731 -7.26 23.99 -32.64
N PHE A 732 -8.30 23.54 -31.94
CA PHE A 732 -9.27 22.57 -32.43
C PHE A 732 -9.96 23.06 -33.71
N SER A 733 -10.42 24.31 -33.72
CA SER A 733 -11.06 24.94 -34.89
C SER A 733 -10.17 25.06 -36.13
N ARG A 734 -8.84 25.15 -35.94
CA ARG A 734 -7.86 25.22 -37.02
C ARG A 734 -7.46 23.84 -37.54
N ASN A 735 -7.35 22.86 -36.65
CA ASN A 735 -6.78 21.56 -36.97
C ASN A 735 -7.83 20.50 -37.30
N LEU A 736 -9.08 20.67 -36.85
CA LEU A 736 -10.16 19.76 -37.19
C LEU A 736 -10.82 20.19 -38.51
N ILE A 737 -10.53 19.42 -39.56
CA ILE A 737 -11.16 19.53 -40.87
C ILE A 737 -12.13 18.36 -40.98
N LEU A 738 -13.41 18.64 -41.23
CA LEU A 738 -14.39 17.59 -41.50
C LEU A 738 -14.15 17.02 -42.89
N THR A 739 -14.04 15.70 -42.99
CA THR A 739 -14.02 14.98 -44.27
C THR A 739 -15.35 15.19 -45.00
N CYS A 740 -16.48 15.13 -44.28
CA CYS A 740 -17.80 15.43 -44.82
C CYS A 740 -18.60 16.33 -43.86
N ASN A 741 -19.09 17.45 -44.37
CA ASN A 741 -19.98 18.34 -43.64
C ASN A 741 -21.44 18.06 -44.05
N LEU A 742 -22.24 17.55 -43.12
CA LEU A 742 -23.62 17.14 -43.37
C LEU A 742 -24.60 18.33 -43.48
N ARG A 743 -24.24 19.54 -43.04
CA ARG A 743 -25.04 20.77 -43.22
C ARG A 743 -25.03 21.25 -44.66
N LYS A 744 -23.92 21.06 -45.39
CA LYS A 744 -23.76 21.61 -46.74
C LYS A 744 -24.22 20.61 -47.78
N ARG A 745 -25.13 21.05 -48.66
CA ARG A 745 -25.47 20.29 -49.87
C ARG A 745 -24.31 20.33 -50.86
N VAL A 746 -23.82 19.17 -51.27
CA VAL A 746 -22.74 19.06 -52.26
C VAL A 746 -23.38 19.16 -53.64
N ARG A 747 -23.04 20.22 -54.40
CA ARG A 747 -23.45 20.32 -55.80
C ARG A 747 -22.38 19.65 -56.65
N LEU A 748 -22.63 18.43 -57.11
CA LEU A 748 -21.84 17.84 -58.19
C LEU A 748 -22.02 18.73 -59.43
N LYS A 749 -20.93 19.27 -59.98
CA LYS A 749 -20.99 19.91 -61.29
C LYS A 749 -21.31 18.80 -62.29
N GLN A 750 -22.48 18.89 -62.91
CA GLN A 750 -22.85 18.06 -64.07
C GLN A 750 -21.86 18.26 -65.22
#